data_AF-A0A536PXX1-F1
#
_entry.id   AF-A0A536PXX1-F1
#
_cell.length_a   1.000
_cell.length_b   1.000
_cell.length_c   1.000
_cell.angle_alpha   90.00
_cell.angle_beta   90.00
_cell.angle_gamma   90.00
#
_symmetry.space_group_name_H-M   'P 1'
#
loop_
_entity.id
_entity.type
_entity.pdbx_description
1 polymer ?
#
loop_
_entity_poly.entity_id
_entity_poly.type
_entity_poly.pdbx_seq_one_letter_code
_entity_poly.pdbx_strand_id
1 'polypeptide(L)'
;MVSGDSRTFTQVMVRSRPPAPASTSPLLNPPSAIASRTVSAMGVTSMPYRGARVKDQSNQGLLVGPHNGRSRLRLLPSPPESTGVDGAYSPPEPADSNKRGGLWGRKQGGTAGGVPLVLAAEHAGRPSKLQGGTDGQLYDRDSRRAAPRDPGAQAPDRRGRHLYAGADRRRRRAAKLVASVRARSRGYRVDQSHVQRLRGVAPVSTSMIDRVEHELAPFAPAPLERTSGNFWLIETLRRWGITAYAGVNGGGLIHVTKHLEPLSDPSEATDGAPRLLTMGEYVAGFVPLGYYLASGRIGGCITTTGAATKLGGSGLTDAKLHNIPAVYIVALNSTMSIGQAPLQDVSIHGMNIVPQLQAELGEGCIVIDDIDTMEEQLERAQAILMESRPVAIAFYPDILSKTVNVDVPSQPRERGFRPQDIERFVEDFPRIADGRRVVIYVGSEAARWPGMPALTTRLSELVQAPTVWSVNGANAVSPENRYGFGYISFGGNDEAMKLWRSVGPDDCVIALGFDPGEYSLNLATIPAGQVWHFTGWTEQYGHIAGEFRHRVRGDYSVVRGDLDAVLGELIPRLTSRGVGRRPPVELPERLNTRQISRDVRDGSVDFIAFYEALHKLWRPHSIGFDDVCIAYKDRQYVTQRPHPSIPFHTTHDGSAMGGGFGLGVGAKLADPSLHTFVFSGDGCWRLFGGALADAANLDLRLFIINNGVYGIVDKGLEVVIPDVERRRYHASLPSIDFVGAARAHGWDGYRVKPDLSNLGEIMDACYEQTGQSIVVDVPVDADQVIGLNPRLNNLTTKTYL
;
A
#
# COMPACT_ATOMS: atom_id res chain seq x y z
N MET A 1 5.75 26.31 74.67
CA MET A 1 7.01 26.67 73.99
C MET A 1 6.60 27.38 72.71
N VAL A 2 6.68 28.72 72.64
CA VAL A 2 7.91 29.50 72.33
C VAL A 2 8.27 29.23 70.86
N SER A 3 7.63 29.88 69.88
CA SER A 3 7.79 31.28 69.36
C SER A 3 8.84 31.38 68.23
N GLY A 4 8.76 32.25 67.21
CA GLY A 4 7.80 33.32 66.87
C GLY A 4 7.57 33.40 65.34
N ASP A 5 6.55 34.07 64.80
CA ASP A 5 6.38 35.55 64.65
C ASP A 5 7.43 36.17 63.69
N SER A 6 7.10 37.06 62.72
CA SER A 6 5.79 37.65 62.39
C SER A 6 5.71 38.38 61.02
N ARG A 7 4.49 38.44 60.43
CA ARG A 7 3.91 39.55 59.61
C ARG A 7 4.57 39.84 58.23
N THR A 8 3.92 40.46 57.24
CA THR A 8 2.69 41.31 57.17
C THR A 8 2.00 41.02 55.80
N PHE A 9 0.72 40.63 55.68
CA PHE A 9 -0.50 41.48 55.55
C PHE A 9 -0.42 42.51 54.38
N THR A 10 -1.39 42.70 53.47
CA THR A 10 -2.89 42.67 53.47
C THR A 10 -3.38 42.44 52.00
N GLN A 11 -4.30 41.52 51.64
CA GLN A 11 -5.77 41.72 51.43
C GLN A 11 -6.18 42.90 50.46
N VAL A 12 -7.26 42.91 49.65
CA VAL A 12 -8.49 42.07 49.57
C VAL A 12 -9.29 42.21 48.22
N MET A 13 -9.80 41.08 47.68
CA MET A 13 -11.18 40.78 47.16
C MET A 13 -11.94 41.60 46.05
N VAL A 14 -12.82 40.86 45.35
CA VAL A 14 -14.11 41.21 44.67
C VAL A 14 -14.19 41.29 43.12
N ARG A 15 -15.27 40.66 42.62
CA ARG A 15 -15.75 40.44 41.22
C ARG A 15 -16.26 41.70 40.49
N SER A 16 -16.38 41.61 39.17
CA SER A 16 -17.44 42.28 38.39
C SER A 16 -17.83 41.52 37.09
N ARG A 17 -18.99 41.87 36.51
CA ARG A 17 -19.51 41.56 35.15
C ARG A 17 -20.24 42.83 34.63
N PRO A 18 -20.88 42.79 33.44
CA PRO A 18 -20.48 43.39 32.16
C PRO A 18 -20.97 44.86 31.98
N PRO A 19 -20.78 45.56 30.82
CA PRO A 19 -21.72 45.47 29.69
C PRO A 19 -21.09 45.78 28.28
N ALA A 20 -21.91 46.16 27.30
CA ALA A 20 -21.59 46.69 25.95
C ALA A 20 -22.68 47.73 25.54
N PRO A 21 -22.71 48.39 24.34
CA PRO A 21 -21.76 48.47 23.20
C PRO A 21 -21.53 49.92 22.64
N ALA A 22 -21.05 50.05 21.38
CA ALA A 22 -20.94 51.24 20.49
C ALA A 22 -19.67 52.14 20.65
N SER A 23 -19.10 52.82 19.63
CA SER A 23 -19.54 53.11 18.24
C SER A 23 -18.39 53.42 17.22
N THR A 24 -18.62 53.11 15.92
CA THR A 24 -18.10 53.74 14.65
C THR A 24 -16.59 53.88 14.28
N SER A 25 -16.20 53.19 13.18
CA SER A 25 -15.42 53.66 11.98
C SER A 25 -13.95 54.14 12.08
N PRO A 26 -13.15 54.21 10.96
CA PRO A 26 -13.19 53.51 9.65
C PRO A 26 -11.81 53.02 9.09
N LEU A 27 -11.83 52.41 7.87
CA LEU A 27 -10.75 52.34 6.85
C LEU A 27 -9.41 51.59 7.13
N LEU A 28 -8.97 50.79 6.14
CA LEU A 28 -7.59 50.32 5.97
C LEU A 28 -7.25 50.13 4.47
N ASN A 29 -6.10 50.63 4.02
CA ASN A 29 -5.39 50.26 2.78
C ASN A 29 -3.92 50.74 2.88
N PRO A 30 -2.98 50.30 2.00
CA PRO A 30 -1.57 50.10 2.38
C PRO A 30 -0.62 51.29 2.15
N PRO A 31 0.56 51.29 2.82
CA PRO A 31 1.70 52.16 2.51
C PRO A 31 2.58 51.61 1.37
N SER A 32 3.39 52.46 0.72
CA SER A 32 4.22 52.08 -0.43
C SER A 32 5.49 52.94 -0.60
N ALA A 33 6.50 52.34 -1.25
CA ALA A 33 7.58 52.95 -2.04
C ALA A 33 8.65 53.88 -1.38
N ILE A 34 9.88 53.80 -1.92
CA ILE A 34 10.91 54.86 -2.18
C ILE A 34 12.25 54.15 -2.53
N ALA A 35 13.18 54.65 -3.38
CA ALA A 35 13.06 55.33 -4.68
C ALA A 35 14.43 55.28 -5.44
N SER A 36 14.37 55.14 -6.77
CA SER A 36 15.39 55.37 -7.83
C SER A 36 16.85 55.83 -7.52
N ARG A 37 17.82 55.27 -8.28
CA ARG A 37 18.84 56.03 -9.05
C ARG A 37 19.40 55.24 -10.25
N THR A 38 20.21 55.89 -11.10
CA THR A 38 20.39 55.61 -12.55
C THR A 38 21.79 55.09 -12.92
N VAL A 39 21.95 54.40 -14.08
CA VAL A 39 22.89 54.73 -15.20
C VAL A 39 22.91 53.69 -16.37
N SER A 40 23.01 54.24 -17.59
CA SER A 40 23.28 53.76 -18.96
C SER A 40 23.79 52.32 -19.36
N ALA A 41 22.98 51.67 -20.23
CA ALA A 41 23.19 51.52 -21.70
C ALA A 41 23.87 50.29 -22.40
N MET A 42 23.44 50.12 -23.68
CA MET A 42 23.97 49.36 -24.85
C MET A 42 23.58 47.87 -25.06
N GLY A 43 23.36 47.51 -26.34
CA GLY A 43 22.98 46.15 -26.84
C GLY A 43 21.50 46.06 -27.29
N VAL A 44 21.07 46.36 -28.54
CA VAL A 44 21.34 45.71 -29.86
C VAL A 44 20.84 44.24 -29.90
N THR A 45 19.92 43.79 -30.77
CA THR A 45 18.95 44.41 -31.71
C THR A 45 17.92 43.35 -32.14
N SER A 46 16.66 43.73 -32.43
CA SER A 46 15.88 43.15 -33.55
C SER A 46 14.67 44.03 -33.92
N MET A 47 14.25 44.00 -35.19
CA MET A 47 13.13 44.75 -35.75
C MET A 47 12.35 43.84 -36.75
N PRO A 48 11.20 44.24 -37.33
CA PRO A 48 9.93 43.64 -36.92
C PRO A 48 9.20 42.93 -38.08
N TYR A 49 8.02 42.39 -37.80
CA TYR A 49 6.96 42.26 -38.81
C TYR A 49 5.66 42.93 -38.36
N ARG A 50 4.87 43.41 -39.34
CA ARG A 50 3.67 44.24 -39.17
C ARG A 50 2.50 43.66 -39.95
N GLY A 51 1.28 43.90 -39.47
CA GLY A 51 0.04 43.87 -40.27
C GLY A 51 -1.02 42.91 -39.73
N ALA A 52 -2.31 43.27 -39.69
CA ALA A 52 -2.95 44.57 -39.96
C ALA A 52 -4.26 44.71 -39.13
N ARG A 53 -4.96 45.85 -39.27
CA ARG A 53 -6.06 46.27 -38.36
C ARG A 53 -7.45 45.79 -38.80
N VAL A 54 -8.34 45.68 -37.81
CA VAL A 54 -9.80 45.55 -37.97
C VAL A 54 -10.48 46.94 -38.05
N LYS A 55 -11.55 47.02 -38.84
CA LYS A 55 -12.60 48.07 -38.91
C LYS A 55 -13.81 47.46 -39.65
N ASP A 56 -15.08 47.85 -39.47
CA ASP A 56 -15.67 48.94 -38.67
C ASP A 56 -17.15 48.66 -38.28
N GLN A 57 -17.69 49.47 -37.35
CA GLN A 57 -19.10 49.83 -37.09
C GLN A 57 -20.29 48.85 -37.30
N SER A 58 -21.05 48.62 -36.22
CA SER A 58 -22.45 49.14 -36.02
C SER A 58 -23.14 48.46 -34.82
N ASN A 59 -24.17 49.02 -34.15
CA ASN A 59 -24.47 50.41 -33.79
C ASN A 59 -25.49 50.41 -32.60
N GLN A 60 -25.44 51.43 -31.73
CA GLN A 60 -26.40 51.70 -30.62
C GLN A 60 -26.54 50.66 -29.50
N GLY A 61 -27.05 51.11 -28.34
CA GLY A 61 -27.40 50.32 -27.16
C GLY A 61 -27.99 51.22 -26.06
N LEU A 62 -28.60 50.66 -24.99
CA LEU A 62 -29.05 51.44 -23.83
C LEU A 62 -29.26 50.60 -22.56
N LEU A 63 -28.68 51.05 -21.44
CA LEU A 63 -29.10 51.03 -20.02
C LEU A 63 -29.80 49.81 -19.34
N VAL A 64 -29.75 49.79 -18.00
CA VAL A 64 -30.18 48.67 -17.13
C VAL A 64 -31.25 49.08 -16.10
N GLY A 65 -32.40 48.39 -16.11
CA GLY A 65 -33.39 48.27 -15.03
C GLY A 65 -34.22 49.52 -14.66
N PRO A 66 -35.13 49.43 -13.66
CA PRO A 66 -35.81 48.24 -13.11
C PRO A 66 -37.36 48.38 -13.06
N HIS A 67 -38.14 47.32 -12.81
CA HIS A 67 -39.35 47.34 -11.93
C HIS A 67 -40.09 46.00 -11.77
N ASN A 68 -41.08 45.99 -10.85
CA ASN A 68 -41.93 44.86 -10.45
C ASN A 68 -43.17 44.67 -11.35
N GLY A 69 -43.66 43.42 -11.48
CA GLY A 69 -44.98 43.12 -12.02
C GLY A 69 -45.47 41.70 -11.67
N ARG A 70 -46.67 41.58 -11.08
CA ARG A 70 -47.29 40.28 -10.73
C ARG A 70 -48.22 39.78 -11.84
N SER A 71 -48.24 38.47 -12.08
CA SER A 71 -49.35 37.73 -12.74
C SER A 71 -49.49 36.32 -12.16
N ARG A 72 -50.69 35.72 -12.26
CA ARG A 72 -51.06 34.38 -11.72
C ARG A 72 -51.36 33.40 -12.86
N LEU A 73 -51.06 32.10 -12.67
CA LEU A 73 -51.76 30.89 -13.17
C LEU A 73 -51.10 29.67 -12.49
N ARG A 74 -51.76 28.95 -11.57
CA ARG A 74 -52.70 27.80 -11.73
C ARG A 74 -52.07 26.43 -12.09
N LEU A 75 -51.92 25.61 -11.04
CA LEU A 75 -52.16 24.14 -10.93
C LEU A 75 -53.27 23.61 -11.90
N LEU A 76 -53.38 22.34 -12.33
CA LEU A 76 -52.93 20.96 -11.96
C LEU A 76 -53.10 20.06 -13.26
N PRO A 77 -53.08 18.69 -13.31
CA PRO A 77 -52.74 17.64 -12.32
C PRO A 77 -51.74 16.54 -12.79
N SER A 78 -51.39 15.63 -11.87
CA SER A 78 -50.76 14.31 -12.14
C SER A 78 -51.78 13.16 -12.08
N PRO A 79 -51.52 12.02 -12.74
CA PRO A 79 -52.07 10.72 -12.33
C PRO A 79 -51.07 9.54 -12.48
N PRO A 80 -51.35 8.34 -11.93
CA PRO A 80 -51.79 8.06 -10.56
C PRO A 80 -50.97 6.92 -9.89
N GLU A 81 -51.18 6.70 -8.60
CA GLU A 81 -50.66 5.52 -7.87
C GLU A 81 -51.54 4.26 -8.11
N SER A 82 -51.01 3.07 -7.81
CA SER A 82 -51.81 1.85 -7.64
C SER A 82 -51.19 0.91 -6.59
N THR A 83 -52.01 0.05 -5.98
CA THR A 83 -51.76 -0.50 -4.63
C THR A 83 -51.46 -2.00 -4.57
N GLY A 84 -50.27 -2.34 -4.02
CA GLY A 84 -50.12 -3.39 -2.99
C GLY A 84 -50.11 -4.89 -3.34
N VAL A 85 -49.73 -5.66 -2.31
CA VAL A 85 -49.80 -7.14 -2.13
C VAL A 85 -48.66 -8.00 -2.74
N ASP A 86 -47.96 -8.66 -1.81
CA ASP A 86 -47.21 -9.94 -1.80
C ASP A 86 -46.66 -10.59 -3.08
N GLY A 87 -45.41 -11.05 -2.99
CA GLY A 87 -44.80 -11.97 -3.96
C GLY A 87 -43.36 -12.38 -3.61
N ALA A 88 -43.19 -13.48 -2.89
CA ALA A 88 -41.88 -14.12 -2.75
C ALA A 88 -41.50 -14.85 -4.06
N TYR A 89 -40.21 -14.82 -4.43
CA TYR A 89 -39.74 -15.42 -5.69
C TYR A 89 -38.67 -16.50 -5.45
N SER A 90 -39.06 -17.76 -5.58
CA SER A 90 -38.15 -18.91 -5.61
C SER A 90 -37.63 -19.17 -7.03
N PRO A 91 -36.40 -19.69 -7.21
CA PRO A 91 -35.89 -20.07 -8.52
C PRO A 91 -36.58 -21.36 -9.04
N PRO A 92 -36.68 -21.55 -10.36
CA PRO A 92 -37.25 -22.77 -10.95
C PRO A 92 -36.22 -23.90 -11.06
N GLU A 93 -36.67 -25.13 -10.78
CA GLU A 93 -35.93 -26.36 -11.16
C GLU A 93 -36.15 -26.71 -12.64
N PRO A 94 -35.22 -27.46 -13.29
CA PRO A 94 -35.33 -27.82 -14.70
C PRO A 94 -36.22 -29.05 -14.95
N ALA A 95 -36.95 -29.05 -16.06
CA ALA A 95 -37.70 -30.21 -16.56
C ALA A 95 -37.00 -30.84 -17.78
N ASP A 96 -36.87 -32.16 -17.78
CA ASP A 96 -36.21 -32.98 -18.80
C ASP A 96 -37.13 -33.26 -20.03
N SER A 97 -36.56 -33.78 -21.14
CA SER A 97 -37.15 -34.63 -22.20
C SER A 97 -36.85 -34.28 -23.69
N ASN A 98 -35.60 -34.48 -24.09
CA ASN A 98 -35.21 -35.46 -25.14
C ASN A 98 -36.29 -35.95 -26.17
N LYS A 99 -36.25 -35.51 -27.46
CA LYS A 99 -36.22 -36.38 -28.70
C LYS A 99 -36.43 -35.69 -30.08
N ARG A 100 -35.49 -35.98 -30.99
CA ARG A 100 -35.59 -36.34 -32.45
C ARG A 100 -36.38 -35.48 -33.48
N GLY A 101 -35.66 -35.10 -34.55
CA GLY A 101 -36.18 -34.87 -35.93
C GLY A 101 -36.34 -33.39 -36.36
N GLY A 102 -36.12 -32.99 -37.62
CA GLY A 102 -35.53 -33.71 -38.76
C GLY A 102 -35.47 -32.92 -40.08
N LEU A 103 -34.33 -33.01 -40.79
CA LEU A 103 -34.09 -32.92 -42.25
C LEU A 103 -34.72 -31.81 -43.15
N TRP A 104 -33.82 -31.05 -43.80
CA TRP A 104 -33.88 -30.38 -45.13
C TRP A 104 -34.79 -29.16 -45.41
N GLY A 105 -34.21 -28.18 -46.13
CA GLY A 105 -34.91 -27.00 -46.67
C GLY A 105 -34.02 -26.03 -47.48
N ARG A 106 -33.60 -26.41 -48.71
CA ARG A 106 -32.87 -25.53 -49.65
C ARG A 106 -33.85 -24.68 -50.48
N LYS A 107 -33.55 -23.38 -50.69
CA LYS A 107 -33.55 -22.72 -52.02
C LYS A 107 -32.88 -21.34 -52.01
N GLN A 108 -32.64 -20.77 -53.19
CA GLN A 108 -31.84 -19.57 -53.46
C GLN A 108 -32.66 -18.44 -54.12
N GLY A 109 -32.14 -17.20 -54.04
CA GLY A 109 -32.49 -16.08 -54.91
C GLY A 109 -32.75 -14.76 -54.15
N GLY A 110 -32.15 -13.61 -54.48
CA GLY A 110 -31.04 -13.36 -55.42
C GLY A 110 -30.96 -11.88 -55.85
N THR A 111 -29.76 -11.42 -56.25
CA THR A 111 -29.46 -10.12 -56.94
C THR A 111 -29.79 -8.80 -56.20
N ALA A 112 -29.17 -7.64 -56.47
CA ALA A 112 -27.85 -7.29 -57.03
C ALA A 112 -27.57 -5.77 -56.83
N GLY A 113 -26.30 -5.35 -56.99
CA GLY A 113 -25.86 -3.93 -56.92
C GLY A 113 -24.94 -3.65 -55.72
N GLY A 114 -24.05 -2.65 -55.73
CA GLY A 114 -23.72 -1.69 -56.81
C GLY A 114 -22.75 -0.60 -56.30
N VAL A 115 -21.47 -0.70 -56.65
CA VAL A 115 -20.34 0.23 -56.32
C VAL A 115 -20.41 1.54 -57.16
N PRO A 116 -19.50 2.57 -57.03
CA PRO A 116 -18.31 2.79 -56.16
C PRO A 116 -18.20 4.26 -55.61
N LEU A 117 -16.96 4.81 -55.50
CA LEU A 117 -16.52 6.24 -55.43
C LEU A 117 -16.61 6.96 -54.05
N VAL A 118 -15.70 7.87 -53.62
CA VAL A 118 -14.37 8.37 -54.07
C VAL A 118 -13.49 8.67 -52.84
N LEU A 119 -12.18 8.40 -52.86
CA LEU A 119 -11.11 9.40 -52.66
C LEU A 119 -9.73 8.79 -52.89
N ALA A 120 -8.89 9.48 -53.66
CA ALA A 120 -7.60 8.99 -54.13
C ALA A 120 -6.56 10.12 -54.20
N ALA A 121 -5.27 9.73 -54.15
CA ALA A 121 -4.13 10.34 -54.87
C ALA A 121 -3.67 11.77 -54.46
N GLU A 122 -2.42 12.22 -54.68
CA GLU A 122 -1.09 11.59 -54.86
C GLU A 122 0.02 12.68 -54.59
N HIS A 123 1.35 12.52 -54.72
CA HIS A 123 2.19 11.57 -55.47
C HIS A 123 3.45 11.09 -54.71
N ALA A 124 4.66 11.42 -55.20
CA ALA A 124 5.91 10.70 -54.95
C ALA A 124 7.14 11.64 -54.99
N GLY A 125 8.36 11.23 -54.58
CA GLY A 125 8.82 9.90 -54.13
C GLY A 125 9.96 9.36 -55.02
N ARG A 126 10.02 8.02 -55.19
CA ARG A 126 10.83 7.27 -56.20
C ARG A 126 12.37 7.15 -55.95
N PRO A 127 13.05 6.14 -56.56
CA PRO A 127 13.91 5.24 -55.75
C PRO A 127 15.22 4.79 -56.44
N SER A 128 15.89 3.78 -55.87
CA SER A 128 16.68 2.80 -56.61
C SER A 128 16.46 1.36 -56.09
N LYS A 129 16.91 0.34 -56.84
CA LYS A 129 16.76 -1.10 -56.55
C LYS A 129 18.13 -1.76 -56.44
N LEU A 130 18.21 -2.93 -55.80
CA LEU A 130 18.95 -4.10 -56.31
C LEU A 130 18.38 -5.42 -55.73
N GLN A 131 18.85 -6.58 -56.22
CA GLN A 131 18.18 -7.89 -56.08
C GLN A 131 19.08 -8.97 -55.44
N GLY A 132 18.44 -10.02 -54.91
CA GLY A 132 19.05 -11.29 -54.51
C GLY A 132 19.11 -11.49 -52.99
N GLY A 133 18.89 -12.69 -52.45
CA GLY A 133 18.49 -13.96 -53.08
C GLY A 133 18.59 -15.15 -52.11
N THR A 134 18.02 -16.30 -52.49
CA THR A 134 18.13 -17.65 -51.87
C THR A 134 17.75 -17.81 -50.38
N ASP A 135 16.69 -18.59 -50.14
CA ASP A 135 16.65 -19.86 -49.37
C ASP A 135 17.69 -20.08 -48.23
N GLY A 136 17.35 -20.62 -47.05
CA GLY A 136 16.07 -21.15 -46.57
C GLY A 136 16.19 -22.58 -46.01
N GLN A 137 15.83 -22.80 -44.75
CA GLN A 137 15.57 -24.14 -44.19
C GLN A 137 14.77 -24.07 -42.89
N LEU A 138 13.72 -24.90 -42.78
CA LEU A 138 13.18 -25.34 -41.48
C LEU A 138 13.98 -26.57 -41.03
N TYR A 139 13.95 -26.86 -39.72
CA TYR A 139 14.27 -28.20 -39.22
C TYR A 139 13.17 -28.71 -38.29
N ASP A 140 12.87 -30.01 -38.43
CA ASP A 140 11.71 -30.68 -37.86
C ASP A 140 12.05 -31.47 -36.58
N ARG A 141 11.02 -32.02 -35.94
CA ARG A 141 11.09 -32.82 -34.71
C ARG A 141 11.43 -34.30 -34.95
N ASP A 142 11.52 -35.00 -33.82
CA ASP A 142 11.41 -36.45 -33.62
C ASP A 142 12.52 -37.38 -34.17
N SER A 143 13.04 -38.20 -33.26
CA SER A 143 12.99 -39.68 -33.41
C SER A 143 13.46 -40.41 -32.14
N ARG A 144 13.11 -41.72 -32.07
CA ARG A 144 13.54 -42.75 -31.09
C ARG A 144 12.80 -42.65 -29.73
N ARG A 145 11.67 -43.35 -29.54
CA ARG A 145 11.43 -44.82 -29.42
C ARG A 145 11.97 -45.45 -28.13
N ALA A 146 11.22 -46.41 -27.58
CA ALA A 146 11.37 -46.97 -26.23
C ALA A 146 11.11 -48.50 -26.19
N ALA A 147 11.08 -49.04 -24.95
CA ALA A 147 10.72 -50.41 -24.53
C ALA A 147 11.81 -51.50 -24.71
N PRO A 148 11.76 -52.62 -23.94
CA PRO A 148 10.76 -53.01 -22.92
C PRO A 148 11.32 -53.20 -21.48
N ARG A 149 10.43 -53.57 -20.54
CA ARG A 149 10.73 -54.09 -19.19
C ARG A 149 10.41 -55.60 -19.15
N ASP A 150 10.96 -56.33 -18.18
CA ASP A 150 10.28 -57.44 -17.48
C ASP A 150 10.97 -57.76 -16.12
N PRO A 151 10.43 -58.62 -15.21
CA PRO A 151 10.46 -58.30 -13.78
C PRO A 151 10.91 -59.45 -12.83
N GLY A 152 10.91 -59.14 -11.52
CA GLY A 152 11.04 -60.10 -10.41
C GLY A 152 12.30 -59.90 -9.55
N ALA A 153 12.30 -60.26 -8.26
CA ALA A 153 11.19 -60.68 -7.39
C ALA A 153 11.56 -60.56 -5.88
N GLN A 154 10.55 -60.65 -5.02
CA GLN A 154 10.60 -60.94 -3.56
C GLN A 154 11.18 -59.88 -2.60
N ALA A 155 10.54 -59.79 -1.43
CA ALA A 155 11.00 -59.14 -0.19
C ALA A 155 11.27 -60.23 0.89
N PRO A 156 11.82 -59.92 2.08
CA PRO A 156 10.94 -59.39 3.16
C PRO A 156 11.59 -58.41 4.16
N ASP A 157 10.74 -57.91 5.07
CA ASP A 157 11.00 -57.07 6.25
C ASP A 157 12.10 -57.60 7.20
N ARG A 158 12.87 -56.69 7.81
CA ARG A 158 13.15 -56.76 9.26
C ARG A 158 13.47 -55.41 9.92
N ARG A 159 12.83 -55.17 11.06
CA ARG A 159 13.01 -54.01 11.96
C ARG A 159 14.36 -54.07 12.69
N GLY A 160 14.98 -52.91 12.95
CA GLY A 160 16.12 -52.77 13.87
C GLY A 160 16.49 -51.31 14.15
N ARG A 161 16.48 -50.90 15.43
CA ARG A 161 17.02 -49.60 15.88
C ARG A 161 18.53 -49.75 16.13
N HIS A 162 19.34 -48.71 15.86
CA HIS A 162 20.26 -48.11 16.85
C HIS A 162 21.04 -46.90 16.32
N LEU A 163 20.92 -45.78 17.05
CA LEU A 163 21.92 -44.76 17.43
C LEU A 163 23.07 -44.35 16.47
N TYR A 164 23.10 -43.03 16.19
CA TYR A 164 24.27 -42.13 16.21
C TYR A 164 25.68 -42.68 15.87
N ALA A 165 26.09 -42.48 14.60
CA ALA A 165 27.47 -42.15 14.24
C ALA A 165 27.50 -41.44 12.87
N GLY A 166 28.19 -40.29 12.72
CA GLY A 166 28.33 -39.66 11.39
C GLY A 166 28.73 -38.18 11.30
N ALA A 167 28.70 -37.44 12.41
CA ALA A 167 28.86 -35.97 12.43
C ALA A 167 30.31 -35.43 12.22
N ASP A 168 31.17 -36.08 11.41
CA ASP A 168 32.52 -35.56 11.09
C ASP A 168 33.00 -35.82 9.64
N ARG A 169 32.09 -35.81 8.65
CA ARG A 169 32.49 -35.89 7.21
C ARG A 169 32.16 -34.66 6.35
N ARG A 170 31.40 -33.67 6.85
CA ARG A 170 31.13 -32.42 6.10
C ARG A 170 32.16 -31.30 6.34
N ARG A 171 32.73 -31.16 7.55
CA ARG A 171 33.73 -30.12 7.86
C ARG A 171 35.03 -30.22 7.04
N ARG A 172 35.41 -31.41 6.56
CA ARG A 172 36.63 -31.62 5.75
C ARG A 172 36.52 -31.30 4.24
N ARG A 173 35.34 -30.88 3.73
CA ARG A 173 35.22 -30.41 2.32
C ARG A 173 35.36 -28.88 2.17
N ALA A 174 34.86 -28.08 3.12
CA ALA A 174 34.99 -26.62 3.08
C ALA A 174 36.46 -26.15 3.01
N ALA A 175 37.32 -26.73 3.86
CA ALA A 175 38.74 -26.39 3.95
C ALA A 175 39.56 -26.68 2.67
N LYS A 176 39.07 -27.50 1.74
CA LYS A 176 39.74 -27.75 0.45
C LYS A 176 39.27 -26.85 -0.69
N LEU A 177 38.10 -26.22 -0.58
CA LEU A 177 37.59 -25.33 -1.63
C LEU A 177 38.28 -23.95 -1.57
N VAL A 178 38.42 -23.39 -0.36
CA VAL A 178 39.08 -22.09 -0.13
C VAL A 178 40.54 -22.09 -0.60
N ALA A 179 41.25 -23.22 -0.46
CA ALA A 179 42.61 -23.40 -0.96
C ALA A 179 42.72 -23.41 -2.50
N SER A 180 41.63 -23.71 -3.23
CA SER A 180 41.64 -23.79 -4.70
C SER A 180 41.43 -22.44 -5.39
N VAL A 181 40.87 -21.44 -4.69
CA VAL A 181 40.54 -20.12 -5.26
C VAL A 181 41.74 -19.15 -5.20
N ARG A 182 42.64 -19.29 -4.20
CA ARG A 182 43.85 -18.46 -4.08
C ARG A 182 45.06 -18.91 -4.93
N ALA A 183 44.86 -19.84 -5.87
CA ALA A 183 45.94 -20.45 -6.66
C ALA A 183 45.82 -20.24 -8.20
N ARG A 184 44.99 -19.30 -8.66
CA ARG A 184 44.78 -19.01 -10.10
C ARG A 184 45.01 -17.53 -10.45
N SER A 185 46.20 -17.02 -10.13
CA SER A 185 46.63 -15.64 -10.45
C SER A 185 48.07 -15.57 -10.98
N ARG A 186 48.54 -16.62 -11.67
CA ARG A 186 49.83 -16.64 -12.38
C ARG A 186 49.71 -17.39 -13.72
N GLY A 187 50.19 -16.78 -14.80
CA GLY A 187 50.63 -17.53 -15.98
C GLY A 187 49.74 -17.58 -17.22
N TYR A 188 48.94 -16.55 -17.53
CA TYR A 188 48.53 -16.34 -18.93
C TYR A 188 49.71 -15.73 -19.72
N ARG A 189 50.48 -16.57 -20.42
CA ARG A 189 51.40 -16.10 -21.47
C ARG A 189 50.57 -15.79 -22.72
N VAL A 190 50.48 -14.52 -23.09
CA VAL A 190 50.03 -14.12 -24.42
C VAL A 190 51.10 -14.52 -25.44
N ASP A 191 50.72 -15.28 -26.46
CA ASP A 191 51.60 -15.53 -27.61
C ASP A 191 51.71 -14.26 -28.45
N GLN A 192 52.92 -13.68 -28.53
CA GLN A 192 53.18 -12.46 -29.28
C GLN A 192 53.38 -12.68 -30.79
N SER A 193 53.32 -13.93 -31.28
CA SER A 193 53.61 -14.29 -32.67
C SER A 193 52.70 -13.64 -33.73
N HIS A 194 51.54 -13.10 -33.34
CA HIS A 194 50.54 -12.53 -34.27
C HIS A 194 50.48 -10.99 -34.35
N VAL A 195 51.23 -10.25 -33.54
CA VAL A 195 51.14 -8.75 -33.51
C VAL A 195 52.22 -8.08 -34.39
N GLN A 196 52.48 -8.63 -35.58
CA GLN A 196 53.37 -8.02 -36.58
C GLN A 196 52.75 -7.99 -37.99
N ARG A 197 51.67 -7.20 -38.19
CA ARG A 197 51.29 -6.74 -39.54
C ARG A 197 50.43 -5.46 -39.65
N LEU A 198 50.65 -4.46 -38.79
CA LEU A 198 50.18 -3.08 -39.01
C LEU A 198 51.27 -2.07 -38.65
N ARG A 199 52.06 -1.63 -39.64
CA ARG A 199 52.95 -0.46 -39.50
C ARG A 199 52.19 0.77 -40.01
N GLY A 200 51.85 1.71 -39.13
CA GLY A 200 51.16 2.94 -39.55
C GLY A 200 50.37 3.72 -38.49
N VAL A 201 50.38 3.32 -37.22
CA VAL A 201 49.71 4.05 -36.12
C VAL A 201 50.75 4.48 -35.09
N ALA A 202 50.66 5.72 -34.61
CA ALA A 202 51.53 6.26 -33.58
C ALA A 202 51.31 5.53 -32.24
N PRO A 203 52.33 5.44 -31.35
CA PRO A 203 52.15 4.82 -30.04
C PRO A 203 51.11 5.59 -29.22
N VAL A 204 50.04 4.90 -28.82
CA VAL A 204 49.10 5.42 -27.82
C VAL A 204 49.86 5.58 -26.51
N SER A 205 49.74 6.76 -25.88
CA SER A 205 50.50 7.06 -24.66
C SER A 205 50.12 6.14 -23.52
N THR A 206 51.09 5.39 -22.98
CA THR A 206 50.88 4.53 -21.79
C THR A 206 50.49 5.34 -20.56
N SER A 207 50.80 6.65 -20.55
CA SER A 207 50.53 7.57 -19.43
C SER A 207 49.07 7.64 -18.96
N MET A 208 48.11 7.12 -19.73
CA MET A 208 46.72 6.98 -19.28
C MET A 208 46.49 5.70 -18.48
N ILE A 209 47.13 4.59 -18.83
CA ILE A 209 47.12 3.33 -18.07
C ILE A 209 48.02 3.45 -16.85
N ASP A 210 49.22 4.01 -17.00
CA ASP A 210 50.17 4.24 -15.91
C ASP A 210 49.57 5.16 -14.82
N ARG A 211 48.69 6.11 -15.20
CA ARG A 211 47.91 6.92 -14.24
C ARG A 211 46.85 6.11 -13.52
N VAL A 212 46.05 5.33 -14.25
CA VAL A 212 45.00 4.48 -13.66
C VAL A 212 45.60 3.47 -12.67
N GLU A 213 46.74 2.84 -12.99
CA GLU A 213 47.41 1.93 -12.05
C GLU A 213 48.00 2.65 -10.81
N HIS A 214 48.35 3.93 -10.91
CA HIS A 214 48.79 4.74 -9.76
C HIS A 214 47.61 5.27 -8.91
N GLU A 215 46.49 5.61 -9.55
CA GLU A 215 45.22 5.98 -8.89
C GLU A 215 44.53 4.78 -8.23
N LEU A 216 44.87 3.55 -8.63
CA LEU A 216 44.40 2.29 -8.02
C LEU A 216 45.27 1.79 -6.86
N ALA A 217 46.23 2.58 -6.38
CA ALA A 217 46.90 2.30 -5.11
C ALA A 217 45.85 2.23 -3.97
N PRO A 218 45.91 1.23 -3.06
CA PRO A 218 44.90 1.06 -2.02
C PRO A 218 44.99 2.19 -0.98
N PHE A 219 44.18 3.24 -1.18
CA PHE A 219 44.00 4.32 -0.23
C PHE A 219 43.59 3.75 1.13
N ALA A 220 44.31 4.13 2.18
CA ALA A 220 43.83 3.92 3.54
C ALA A 220 42.50 4.68 3.69
N PRO A 221 41.42 4.04 4.19
CA PRO A 221 40.13 4.70 4.28
C PRO A 221 40.22 5.92 5.20
N ALA A 222 39.89 7.09 4.65
CA ALA A 222 39.78 8.30 5.45
C ALA A 222 38.64 8.13 6.49
N PRO A 223 38.75 8.74 7.69
CA PRO A 223 37.64 8.76 8.64
C PRO A 223 36.37 9.30 8.00
N LEU A 224 35.23 8.69 8.30
CA LEU A 224 33.94 9.19 7.83
C LEU A 224 33.74 10.63 8.27
N GLU A 225 33.36 11.48 7.32
CA GLU A 225 32.96 12.86 7.52
C GLU A 225 31.80 12.95 8.53
N ARG A 226 31.84 13.92 9.44
CA ARG A 226 30.78 14.13 10.46
C ARG A 226 30.29 15.59 10.51
N THR A 227 30.40 16.27 9.38
CA THR A 227 30.19 17.72 9.25
C THR A 227 29.24 18.12 8.12
N SER A 228 29.02 17.26 7.11
CA SER A 228 28.10 17.58 6.01
C SER A 228 26.64 17.27 6.36
N GLY A 229 25.70 17.89 5.64
CA GLY A 229 24.28 17.58 5.73
C GLY A 229 23.97 16.09 5.51
N ASN A 230 24.76 15.38 4.69
CA ASN A 230 24.60 13.93 4.51
C ASN A 230 24.72 13.16 5.85
N PHE A 231 25.69 13.54 6.68
CA PHE A 231 25.87 12.96 8.01
C PHE A 231 24.71 13.37 8.94
N TRP A 232 24.39 14.67 8.97
CA TRP A 232 23.37 15.20 9.87
C TRP A 232 21.95 14.74 9.57
N LEU A 233 21.63 14.43 8.30
CA LEU A 233 20.36 13.82 7.93
C LEU A 233 20.22 12.42 8.56
N ILE A 234 21.23 11.57 8.37
CA ILE A 234 21.20 10.19 8.89
C ILE A 234 21.34 10.15 10.42
N GLU A 235 22.19 11.00 11.02
CA GLU A 235 22.33 11.10 12.47
C GLU A 235 21.04 11.65 13.14
N THR A 236 20.38 12.63 12.54
CA THR A 236 19.09 13.15 13.05
C THR A 236 17.99 12.09 12.96
N LEU A 237 17.85 11.42 11.82
CA LEU A 237 16.88 10.32 11.66
C LEU A 237 17.18 9.16 12.62
N ARG A 238 18.46 8.82 12.85
CA ARG A 238 18.89 7.83 13.85
C ARG A 238 18.49 8.24 15.28
N ARG A 239 18.63 9.52 15.64
CA ARG A 239 18.20 10.05 16.95
C ARG A 239 16.68 9.94 17.15
N TRP A 240 15.90 10.00 16.07
CA TRP A 240 14.45 9.75 16.09
C TRP A 240 14.10 8.25 16.04
N GLY A 241 15.09 7.34 16.11
CA GLY A 241 14.90 5.89 16.08
C GLY A 241 14.69 5.29 14.69
N ILE A 242 14.90 6.06 13.62
CA ILE A 242 14.69 5.64 12.23
C ILE A 242 16.00 5.01 11.72
N THR A 243 16.17 3.72 12.01
CA THR A 243 17.42 2.98 11.77
C THR A 243 17.35 1.98 10.63
N ALA A 244 16.18 1.44 10.31
CA ALA A 244 16.03 0.44 9.25
C ALA A 244 15.62 1.09 7.92
N TYR A 245 16.43 0.88 6.88
CA TYR A 245 16.22 1.39 5.53
C TYR A 245 16.23 0.26 4.50
N ALA A 246 15.47 0.41 3.42
CA ALA A 246 15.58 -0.41 2.22
C ALA A 246 15.70 0.44 0.95
N GLY A 247 16.34 -0.10 -0.09
CA GLY A 247 16.43 0.56 -1.40
C GLY A 247 17.66 0.14 -2.20
N VAL A 248 17.99 0.92 -3.23
CA VAL A 248 19.18 0.69 -4.08
C VAL A 248 20.05 1.94 -4.08
N ASN A 249 21.36 1.75 -3.87
CA ASN A 249 22.34 2.84 -3.94
C ASN A 249 22.59 3.26 -5.40
N GLY A 250 22.83 4.55 -5.63
CA GLY A 250 23.06 5.13 -6.95
C GLY A 250 23.69 6.52 -6.86
N GLY A 251 24.04 7.12 -8.00
CA GLY A 251 24.91 8.31 -8.06
C GLY A 251 24.51 9.46 -7.13
N GLY A 252 23.21 9.80 -7.06
CA GLY A 252 22.71 10.86 -6.17
C GLY A 252 22.70 10.51 -4.68
N LEU A 253 22.88 9.23 -4.31
CA LEU A 253 22.83 8.72 -2.94
C LEU A 253 24.20 8.40 -2.34
N ILE A 254 25.30 8.36 -3.11
CA ILE A 254 26.61 7.87 -2.66
C ILE A 254 27.08 8.60 -1.38
N HIS A 255 26.83 9.90 -1.28
CA HIS A 255 27.23 10.69 -0.12
C HIS A 255 26.34 10.53 1.11
N VAL A 256 25.08 10.09 0.96
CA VAL A 256 24.18 9.75 2.08
C VAL A 256 24.45 8.32 2.55
N THR A 257 24.52 7.38 1.61
CA THR A 257 24.66 5.93 1.89
C THR A 257 26.00 5.56 2.51
N LYS A 258 27.05 6.39 2.40
CA LYS A 258 28.31 6.24 3.15
C LYS A 258 28.13 6.34 4.69
N HIS A 259 26.96 6.75 5.16
CA HIS A 259 26.59 6.83 6.59
C HIS A 259 25.62 5.73 7.03
N LEU A 260 25.33 4.76 6.16
CA LEU A 260 24.49 3.60 6.45
C LEU A 260 25.34 2.33 6.39
N GLU A 261 25.29 1.51 7.43
CA GLU A 261 25.89 0.17 7.40
C GLU A 261 25.06 -0.75 6.51
N PRO A 262 25.65 -1.75 5.82
CA PRO A 262 24.88 -2.76 5.11
C PRO A 262 24.11 -3.62 6.12
N LEU A 263 22.85 -3.97 5.84
CA LEU A 263 22.19 -5.08 6.52
C LEU A 263 22.58 -6.39 5.84
N SER A 264 23.36 -7.23 6.54
CA SER A 264 23.89 -8.50 6.01
C SER A 264 23.32 -9.73 6.71
N ASP A 265 22.96 -9.60 7.99
CA ASP A 265 22.32 -10.63 8.80
C ASP A 265 21.06 -10.06 9.50
N PRO A 266 19.93 -10.80 9.62
CA PRO A 266 18.73 -10.28 10.25
C PRO A 266 18.94 -9.77 11.69
N SER A 267 19.82 -10.39 12.46
CA SER A 267 20.08 -10.01 13.86
C SER A 267 20.67 -8.60 14.02
N GLU A 268 21.23 -8.04 12.95
CA GLU A 268 21.73 -6.68 12.89
C GLU A 268 20.61 -5.61 12.89
N ALA A 269 19.39 -5.94 12.45
CA ALA A 269 18.32 -4.96 12.21
C ALA A 269 17.84 -4.23 13.48
N THR A 270 18.18 -4.76 14.66
CA THR A 270 17.76 -4.23 15.98
C THR A 270 18.91 -3.65 16.81
N ASP A 271 20.12 -3.51 16.26
CA ASP A 271 21.29 -3.02 17.03
C ASP A 271 21.33 -1.49 17.24
N GLY A 272 20.47 -0.74 16.54
CA GLY A 272 20.37 0.72 16.64
C GLY A 272 21.31 1.50 15.70
N ALA A 273 22.10 0.82 14.87
CA ALA A 273 22.85 1.46 13.78
C ALA A 273 21.93 1.76 12.58
N PRO A 274 22.13 2.88 11.86
CA PRO A 274 21.48 3.12 10.57
C PRO A 274 21.92 2.07 9.55
N ARG A 275 20.98 1.26 9.06
CA ARG A 275 21.26 0.07 8.24
C ARG A 275 20.41 0.03 6.98
N LEU A 276 21.04 -0.29 5.86
CA LEU A 276 20.42 -0.39 4.54
C LEU A 276 20.38 -1.84 4.05
N LEU A 277 19.18 -2.39 3.91
CA LEU A 277 18.94 -3.58 3.09
C LEU A 277 18.95 -3.18 1.61
N THR A 278 19.87 -3.74 0.83
CA THR A 278 19.85 -3.56 -0.63
C THR A 278 18.71 -4.38 -1.22
N MET A 279 17.74 -3.72 -1.83
CA MET A 279 16.53 -4.36 -2.37
C MET A 279 15.90 -3.51 -3.48
N GLY A 280 15.42 -4.16 -4.54
CA GLY A 280 14.78 -3.50 -5.69
C GLY A 280 13.67 -2.52 -5.27
N GLU A 281 13.68 -1.32 -5.85
CA GLU A 281 13.03 -0.14 -5.25
C GLU A 281 11.51 -0.25 -5.14
N TYR A 282 10.87 -1.04 -6.02
CA TYR A 282 9.43 -1.31 -5.93
C TYR A 282 9.06 -1.98 -4.61
N VAL A 283 9.83 -2.99 -4.18
CA VAL A 283 9.62 -3.69 -2.90
C VAL A 283 10.04 -2.80 -1.74
N ALA A 284 11.19 -2.14 -1.86
CA ALA A 284 11.73 -1.24 -0.84
C ALA A 284 10.73 -0.15 -0.41
N GLY A 285 9.92 0.36 -1.35
CA GLY A 285 8.86 1.33 -1.06
C GLY A 285 7.86 0.90 0.02
N PHE A 286 7.57 -0.40 0.14
CA PHE A 286 6.61 -0.95 1.11
C PHE A 286 7.26 -1.39 2.43
N VAL A 287 8.60 -1.51 2.50
CA VAL A 287 9.33 -1.94 3.70
C VAL A 287 9.05 -1.05 4.93
N PRO A 288 9.00 0.30 4.83
CA PRO A 288 8.63 1.15 5.98
C PRO A 288 7.26 0.83 6.57
N LEU A 289 6.29 0.46 5.72
CA LEU A 289 4.91 0.21 6.13
C LEU A 289 4.83 -1.10 6.93
N GLY A 290 5.50 -2.16 6.44
CA GLY A 290 5.63 -3.42 7.18
C GLY A 290 6.35 -3.27 8.51
N TYR A 291 7.41 -2.46 8.53
CA TYR A 291 8.20 -2.17 9.74
C TYR A 291 7.37 -1.46 10.82
N TYR A 292 6.55 -0.48 10.41
CA TYR A 292 5.60 0.20 11.28
C TYR A 292 4.45 -0.70 11.73
N LEU A 293 3.87 -1.49 10.84
CA LEU A 293 2.78 -2.43 11.17
C LEU A 293 3.22 -3.50 12.18
N ALA A 294 4.48 -3.94 12.13
CA ALA A 294 5.02 -4.96 13.04
C ALA A 294 5.53 -4.41 14.39
N SER A 295 5.87 -3.12 14.51
CA SER A 295 6.51 -2.59 15.74
C SER A 295 6.09 -1.19 16.21
N GLY A 296 5.27 -0.46 15.44
CA GLY A 296 4.94 0.95 15.69
C GLY A 296 6.11 1.93 15.50
N ARG A 297 7.29 1.45 15.08
CA ARG A 297 8.48 2.27 14.80
C ARG A 297 8.50 2.72 13.35
N ILE A 298 9.09 3.88 13.06
CA ILE A 298 9.17 4.44 11.71
C ILE A 298 10.36 3.83 10.96
N GLY A 299 10.11 3.34 9.73
CA GLY A 299 11.14 2.82 8.82
C GLY A 299 11.43 3.78 7.65
N GLY A 300 12.50 3.50 6.91
CA GLY A 300 12.94 4.30 5.77
C GLY A 300 13.00 3.54 4.44
N CYS A 301 12.70 4.25 3.34
CA CYS A 301 12.99 3.83 1.98
C CYS A 301 13.93 4.87 1.35
N ILE A 302 14.86 4.44 0.49
CA ILE A 302 15.84 5.32 -0.15
C ILE A 302 15.83 5.09 -1.67
N THR A 303 15.64 6.16 -2.45
CA THR A 303 15.62 6.10 -3.92
C THR A 303 16.62 7.07 -4.54
N THR A 304 17.39 6.58 -5.52
CA THR A 304 18.31 7.42 -6.30
C THR A 304 17.57 8.25 -7.34
N THR A 305 18.29 9.14 -8.01
CA THR A 305 17.82 9.91 -9.17
C THR A 305 17.14 9.06 -10.25
N GLY A 306 16.13 9.62 -10.90
CA GLY A 306 15.45 9.03 -12.06
C GLY A 306 14.33 8.05 -11.69
N ALA A 307 14.38 6.85 -12.27
CA ALA A 307 13.29 5.88 -12.24
C ALA A 307 13.03 5.26 -10.86
N ALA A 308 14.04 5.19 -9.99
CA ALA A 308 13.94 4.58 -8.66
C ALA A 308 12.78 5.15 -7.83
N THR A 309 12.62 6.47 -7.81
CA THR A 309 11.54 7.17 -7.11
C THR A 309 10.16 6.87 -7.69
N LYS A 310 10.05 6.46 -8.96
CA LYS A 310 8.78 6.00 -9.57
C LYS A 310 8.41 4.58 -9.17
N LEU A 311 9.39 3.76 -8.79
CA LEU A 311 9.17 2.40 -8.29
C LEU A 311 8.84 2.43 -6.79
N GLY A 312 9.67 3.06 -5.96
CA GLY A 312 9.41 3.20 -4.52
C GLY A 312 8.19 4.06 -4.19
N GLY A 313 7.78 4.94 -5.11
CA GLY A 313 6.60 5.80 -4.99
C GLY A 313 5.30 5.05 -4.71
N SER A 314 5.12 3.81 -5.20
CA SER A 314 3.88 3.05 -4.91
C SER A 314 3.70 2.75 -3.42
N GLY A 315 4.78 2.52 -2.68
CA GLY A 315 4.72 2.36 -1.23
C GLY A 315 4.51 3.69 -0.49
N LEU A 316 5.07 4.79 -1.01
CA LEU A 316 4.80 6.15 -0.51
C LEU A 316 3.31 6.50 -0.63
N THR A 317 2.67 6.14 -1.74
CA THR A 317 1.21 6.28 -1.93
C THR A 317 0.44 5.50 -0.88
N ASP A 318 0.70 4.19 -0.71
CA ASP A 318 -0.01 3.41 0.31
C ASP A 318 0.31 3.86 1.75
N ALA A 319 1.51 4.37 2.04
CA ALA A 319 1.83 4.94 3.36
C ALA A 319 0.94 6.15 3.69
N LYS A 320 0.67 7.00 2.69
CA LYS A 320 -0.26 8.13 2.81
C LYS A 320 -1.69 7.62 3.00
N LEU A 321 -2.14 6.68 2.18
CA LEU A 321 -3.53 6.20 2.18
C LEU A 321 -3.88 5.46 3.49
N HIS A 322 -2.96 4.65 4.02
CA HIS A 322 -3.13 3.90 5.29
C HIS A 322 -2.72 4.67 6.54
N ASN A 323 -2.31 5.94 6.41
CA ASN A 323 -1.88 6.80 7.52
C ASN A 323 -0.80 6.10 8.36
N ILE A 324 0.31 5.81 7.68
CA ILE A 324 1.50 5.17 8.23
C ILE A 324 2.67 6.16 8.12
N PRO A 325 3.29 6.57 9.24
CA PRO A 325 4.48 7.41 9.20
C PRO A 325 5.69 6.60 8.69
N ALA A 326 6.30 7.10 7.63
CA ALA A 326 7.40 6.48 6.90
C ALA A 326 8.28 7.59 6.28
N VAL A 327 9.58 7.34 6.15
CA VAL A 327 10.53 8.30 5.54
C VAL A 327 10.97 7.80 4.16
N TYR A 328 10.86 8.66 3.15
CA TYR A 328 11.35 8.41 1.80
C TYR A 328 12.48 9.40 1.48
N ILE A 329 13.73 8.93 1.48
CA ILE A 329 14.90 9.74 1.09
C ILE A 329 15.02 9.71 -0.44
N VAL A 330 14.99 10.88 -1.08
CA VAL A 330 14.92 11.01 -2.55
C VAL A 330 16.06 11.89 -3.07
N ALA A 331 16.99 11.32 -3.83
CA ALA A 331 18.04 12.12 -4.48
C ALA A 331 17.50 12.88 -5.70
N LEU A 332 17.76 14.19 -5.76
CA LEU A 332 17.60 15.01 -6.96
C LEU A 332 18.92 15.08 -7.75
N ASN A 333 18.90 15.69 -8.93
CA ASN A 333 20.15 15.99 -9.65
C ASN A 333 20.99 17.02 -8.88
N SER A 334 22.27 17.17 -9.24
CA SER A 334 23.04 18.31 -8.75
C SER A 334 22.54 19.62 -9.35
N THR A 335 22.51 20.70 -8.58
CA THR A 335 22.11 22.05 -9.05
C THR A 335 22.91 22.48 -10.28
N MET A 336 24.21 22.15 -10.31
CA MET A 336 25.15 22.42 -11.41
C MET A 336 24.79 21.72 -12.73
N SER A 337 23.93 20.70 -12.69
CA SER A 337 23.55 19.89 -13.86
C SER A 337 22.16 20.22 -14.43
N ILE A 338 21.38 21.08 -13.76
CA ILE A 338 20.03 21.45 -14.20
C ILE A 338 20.10 22.15 -15.56
N GLY A 339 19.24 21.74 -16.49
CA GLY A 339 19.22 22.27 -17.86
C GLY A 339 20.32 21.74 -18.78
N GLN A 340 21.25 20.92 -18.29
CA GLN A 340 22.31 20.28 -19.10
C GLN A 340 21.89 18.89 -19.67
N ALA A 341 20.60 18.54 -19.57
CA ALA A 341 20.04 17.22 -19.88
C ALA A 341 20.84 16.04 -19.27
N PRO A 342 21.07 16.03 -17.93
CA PRO A 342 21.86 14.99 -17.28
C PRO A 342 21.21 13.61 -17.37
N LEU A 343 22.02 12.57 -17.20
CA LEU A 343 21.52 11.22 -16.94
C LEU A 343 20.62 11.25 -15.70
N GLN A 344 19.45 10.59 -15.79
CA GLN A 344 18.43 10.59 -14.73
C GLN A 344 17.94 12.00 -14.34
N ASP A 345 17.75 12.92 -15.31
CA ASP A 345 17.14 14.24 -15.07
C ASP A 345 15.74 14.11 -14.42
N VAL A 346 15.64 14.53 -13.16
CA VAL A 346 14.41 14.68 -12.36
C VAL A 346 14.09 16.14 -12.05
N SER A 347 14.88 17.07 -12.58
CA SER A 347 14.65 18.52 -12.49
C SER A 347 13.42 18.95 -13.28
N ILE A 348 13.09 20.24 -13.22
CA ILE A 348 11.97 20.87 -13.95
C ILE A 348 12.01 20.67 -15.48
N HIS A 349 13.16 20.27 -16.05
CA HIS A 349 13.33 19.99 -17.48
C HIS A 349 13.23 18.49 -17.83
N GLY A 350 13.41 17.60 -16.84
CA GLY A 350 13.34 16.15 -16.97
C GLY A 350 12.03 15.59 -16.42
N MET A 351 12.12 14.62 -15.52
CA MET A 351 10.94 13.98 -14.90
C MET A 351 10.15 14.89 -13.95
N ASN A 352 10.66 16.09 -13.62
CA ASN A 352 10.03 17.12 -12.78
C ASN A 352 9.42 16.57 -11.47
N ILE A 353 10.24 15.93 -10.64
CA ILE A 353 9.73 15.05 -9.58
C ILE A 353 9.23 15.76 -8.32
N VAL A 354 9.79 16.93 -7.99
CA VAL A 354 9.41 17.70 -6.79
C VAL A 354 7.93 18.14 -6.83
N PRO A 355 7.39 18.74 -7.92
CA PRO A 355 5.97 19.05 -8.01
C PRO A 355 5.03 17.83 -7.95
N GLN A 356 5.50 16.63 -8.32
CA GLN A 356 4.71 15.41 -8.17
C GLN A 356 4.65 14.95 -6.70
N LEU A 357 5.79 14.96 -6.00
CA LEU A 357 5.84 14.67 -4.56
C LEU A 357 5.06 15.72 -3.74
N GLN A 358 5.07 17.00 -4.16
CA GLN A 358 4.27 18.06 -3.56
C GLN A 358 2.77 17.88 -3.84
N ALA A 359 2.36 17.50 -5.06
CA ALA A 359 0.97 17.19 -5.38
C ALA A 359 0.45 15.96 -4.61
N GLU A 360 1.32 15.01 -4.28
CA GLU A 360 0.98 13.81 -3.53
C GLU A 360 0.98 14.02 -2.01
N LEU A 361 2.05 14.56 -1.42
CA LEU A 361 2.22 14.68 0.04
C LEU A 361 1.90 16.07 0.61
N GLY A 362 1.74 17.08 -0.23
CA GLY A 362 1.66 18.47 0.21
C GLY A 362 2.90 18.86 1.01
N GLU A 363 2.70 19.31 2.25
CA GLU A 363 3.76 19.66 3.20
C GLU A 363 4.67 18.48 3.56
N GLY A 364 4.22 17.23 3.37
CA GLY A 364 5.06 16.04 3.57
C GLY A 364 6.17 15.90 2.52
N CYS A 365 6.16 16.69 1.44
CA CYS A 365 7.33 16.88 0.58
C CYS A 365 8.25 17.95 1.20
N ILE A 366 9.32 17.49 1.83
CA ILE A 366 10.44 18.30 2.33
C ILE A 366 11.50 18.34 1.23
N VAL A 367 12.08 19.52 0.95
CA VAL A 367 13.07 19.70 -0.11
C VAL A 367 14.28 20.46 0.45
N ILE A 368 15.42 19.77 0.58
CA ILE A 368 16.68 20.36 1.03
C ILE A 368 17.37 21.01 -0.17
N ASP A 369 17.04 22.28 -0.40
CA ASP A 369 17.56 23.17 -1.45
C ASP A 369 18.48 24.28 -0.92
N ASP A 370 18.36 24.67 0.35
CA ASP A 370 19.43 25.36 1.07
C ASP A 370 19.79 24.71 2.42
N ILE A 371 21.10 24.60 2.68
CA ILE A 371 21.65 23.88 3.83
C ILE A 371 21.40 24.63 5.15
N ASP A 372 21.39 25.97 5.10
CA ASP A 372 21.19 26.81 6.28
C ASP A 372 19.75 26.73 6.82
N THR A 373 18.82 26.14 6.04
CA THR A 373 17.42 25.89 6.44
C THR A 373 17.14 24.43 6.84
N MET A 374 18.15 23.55 6.78
CA MET A 374 17.99 22.10 6.99
C MET A 374 17.42 21.73 8.38
N GLU A 375 17.64 22.56 9.40
CA GLU A 375 17.10 22.38 10.75
C GLU A 375 15.56 22.52 10.77
N GLU A 376 15.03 23.67 10.34
CA GLU A 376 13.59 23.94 10.20
C GLU A 376 12.88 22.87 9.33
N GLN A 377 13.54 22.46 8.23
CA GLN A 377 13.02 21.44 7.33
C GLN A 377 12.90 20.07 7.99
N LEU A 378 13.81 19.72 8.92
CA LEU A 378 13.75 18.49 9.70
C LEU A 378 12.78 18.59 10.89
N GLU A 379 12.66 19.74 11.54
CA GLU A 379 11.59 19.98 12.53
C GLU A 379 10.19 19.74 11.91
N ARG A 380 9.94 20.31 10.72
CA ARG A 380 8.70 20.08 9.96
C ARG A 380 8.53 18.61 9.57
N ALA A 381 9.60 17.93 9.16
CA ALA A 381 9.54 16.49 8.86
C ALA A 381 9.11 15.66 10.08
N GLN A 382 9.66 15.98 11.27
CA GLN A 382 9.32 15.29 12.51
C GLN A 382 7.87 15.55 12.93
N ALA A 383 7.38 16.79 12.82
CA ALA A 383 6.00 17.14 13.14
C ALA A 383 5.00 16.32 12.31
N ILE A 384 5.23 16.21 11.00
CA ILE A 384 4.36 15.44 10.08
C ILE A 384 4.40 13.94 10.38
N LEU A 385 5.56 13.39 10.75
CA LEU A 385 5.67 12.00 11.21
C LEU A 385 4.90 11.74 12.51
N MET A 386 4.88 12.69 13.45
CA MET A 386 4.09 12.58 14.69
C MET A 386 2.57 12.60 14.45
N GLU A 387 2.10 13.20 13.35
CA GLU A 387 0.71 13.13 12.88
C GLU A 387 0.34 11.79 12.19
N SER A 388 1.25 10.80 12.18
CA SER A 388 1.09 9.51 11.47
C SER A 388 1.05 9.63 9.93
N ARG A 389 1.64 10.69 9.37
CA ARG A 389 1.75 10.93 7.92
C ARG A 389 3.17 10.59 7.43
N PRO A 390 3.36 10.07 6.20
CA PRO A 390 4.69 9.87 5.63
C PRO A 390 5.32 11.19 5.15
N VAL A 391 6.65 11.20 5.07
CA VAL A 391 7.43 12.31 4.50
C VAL A 391 8.36 11.84 3.40
N ALA A 392 8.49 12.64 2.34
CA ALA A 392 9.56 12.53 1.37
C ALA A 392 10.58 13.64 1.64
N ILE A 393 11.82 13.27 1.95
CA ILE A 393 12.96 14.17 2.10
C ILE A 393 13.74 14.13 0.79
N ALA A 394 13.38 15.04 -0.12
CA ALA A 394 14.10 15.27 -1.36
C ALA A 394 15.30 16.20 -1.12
N PHE A 395 16.42 15.99 -1.79
CA PHE A 395 17.62 16.82 -1.60
C PHE A 395 18.46 16.98 -2.87
N TYR A 396 19.13 18.12 -3.01
CA TYR A 396 20.16 18.33 -4.03
C TYR A 396 21.53 17.86 -3.49
N PRO A 397 22.24 16.91 -4.14
CA PRO A 397 23.44 16.29 -3.56
C PRO A 397 24.59 17.25 -3.25
N ASP A 398 24.78 18.31 -4.05
CA ASP A 398 25.78 19.37 -3.78
C ASP A 398 25.39 20.30 -2.63
N ILE A 399 24.10 20.49 -2.37
CA ILE A 399 23.62 21.26 -1.22
C ILE A 399 23.79 20.44 0.06
N LEU A 400 23.31 19.19 0.07
CA LEU A 400 23.40 18.30 1.24
C LEU A 400 24.86 17.93 1.59
N SER A 401 25.80 18.10 0.65
CA SER A 401 27.23 17.91 0.89
C SER A 401 27.96 19.14 1.45
N LYS A 402 27.28 20.28 1.63
CA LYS A 402 27.83 21.41 2.39
C LYS A 402 27.96 21.07 3.89
N THR A 403 28.88 21.74 4.58
CA THR A 403 29.03 21.67 6.04
C THR A 403 27.85 22.33 6.75
N VAL A 404 27.35 21.68 7.81
CA VAL A 404 26.27 22.18 8.67
C VAL A 404 26.45 21.63 10.10
N ASN A 405 25.70 22.18 11.06
CA ASN A 405 25.48 21.59 12.37
C ASN A 405 23.98 21.72 12.66
N VAL A 406 23.30 20.59 12.95
CA VAL A 406 21.84 20.53 13.15
C VAL A 406 21.55 19.77 14.44
N ASP A 407 20.67 20.29 15.29
CA ASP A 407 20.29 19.65 16.55
C ASP A 407 18.76 19.60 16.73
N VAL A 408 18.08 18.81 15.88
CA VAL A 408 16.64 18.49 16.04
C VAL A 408 16.48 17.24 16.92
N PRO A 409 16.27 17.36 18.25
CA PRO A 409 16.09 16.22 19.13
C PRO A 409 14.80 15.45 18.80
N SER A 410 14.73 14.18 19.21
CA SER A 410 13.49 13.40 19.08
C SER A 410 12.42 13.92 20.03
N GLN A 411 11.34 14.50 19.51
CA GLN A 411 10.18 14.87 20.32
C GLN A 411 9.35 13.61 20.66
N PRO A 412 8.95 13.41 21.93
CA PRO A 412 8.00 12.36 22.29
C PRO A 412 6.57 12.82 21.98
N ARG A 413 5.82 12.06 21.19
CA ARG A 413 4.39 12.33 20.96
C ARG A 413 3.60 12.04 22.24
N GLU A 414 3.19 13.10 22.95
CA GLU A 414 2.37 12.99 24.16
C GLU A 414 1.08 12.18 23.90
N ARG A 415 0.69 11.36 24.88
CA ARG A 415 -0.52 10.54 24.84
C ARG A 415 -1.64 11.23 25.61
N GLY A 416 -2.84 11.29 25.03
CA GLY A 416 -3.97 11.92 25.71
C GLY A 416 -5.23 12.04 24.87
N PHE A 417 -6.16 12.84 25.38
CA PHE A 417 -7.49 13.11 24.81
C PHE A 417 -7.98 14.48 25.24
N ARG A 418 -9.04 14.99 24.59
CA ARG A 418 -9.72 16.23 25.00
C ARG A 418 -10.81 15.92 26.05
N PRO A 419 -10.68 16.36 27.32
CA PRO A 419 -11.65 16.02 28.36
C PRO A 419 -13.07 16.47 28.03
N GLN A 420 -13.22 17.63 27.38
CA GLN A 420 -14.51 18.20 27.00
C GLN A 420 -15.26 17.36 25.95
N ASP A 421 -14.54 16.60 25.11
CA ASP A 421 -15.17 15.68 24.17
C ASP A 421 -15.70 14.42 24.89
N ILE A 422 -14.98 13.92 25.89
CA ILE A 422 -15.43 12.79 26.72
C ILE A 422 -16.61 13.22 27.60
N GLU A 423 -16.55 14.42 28.18
CA GLU A 423 -17.67 15.00 28.94
C GLU A 423 -18.92 15.11 28.07
N ARG A 424 -18.83 15.76 26.90
CA ARG A 424 -19.95 15.84 25.94
C ARG A 424 -20.48 14.46 25.56
N PHE A 425 -19.62 13.49 25.25
CA PHE A 425 -20.07 12.13 24.92
C PHE A 425 -20.82 11.49 26.08
N VAL A 426 -20.27 11.52 27.30
CA VAL A 426 -20.88 10.92 28.50
C VAL A 426 -22.21 11.60 28.88
N GLU A 427 -22.38 12.88 28.55
CA GLU A 427 -23.63 13.61 28.77
C GLU A 427 -24.69 13.33 27.70
N ASP A 428 -24.32 13.39 26.41
CA ASP A 428 -25.27 13.32 25.30
C ASP A 428 -25.56 11.90 24.83
N PHE A 429 -24.58 10.99 24.79
CA PHE A 429 -24.76 9.66 24.22
C PHE A 429 -25.91 8.87 24.86
N PRO A 430 -26.07 8.81 26.21
CA PRO A 430 -27.17 8.07 26.82
C PRO A 430 -28.56 8.61 26.44
N ARG A 431 -28.65 9.91 26.13
CA ARG A 431 -29.88 10.61 25.71
C ARG A 431 -30.13 10.44 24.20
N ILE A 432 -29.09 10.59 23.38
CA ILE A 432 -29.18 10.53 21.91
C ILE A 432 -29.42 9.11 21.39
N ALA A 433 -29.02 8.09 22.16
CA ALA A 433 -29.15 6.67 21.78
C ALA A 433 -30.27 5.90 22.50
N ASP A 434 -30.99 6.50 23.46
CA ASP A 434 -32.09 5.83 24.15
C ASP A 434 -33.18 5.37 23.17
N GLY A 435 -33.51 4.07 23.20
CA GLY A 435 -34.48 3.44 22.31
C GLY A 435 -33.97 3.17 20.87
N ARG A 436 -32.82 3.72 20.47
CA ARG A 436 -32.22 3.51 19.14
C ARG A 436 -31.31 2.29 19.14
N ARG A 437 -31.13 1.67 17.97
CA ARG A 437 -30.04 0.71 17.75
C ARG A 437 -28.72 1.49 17.61
N VAL A 438 -27.66 0.95 18.21
CA VAL A 438 -26.29 1.47 18.09
C VAL A 438 -25.45 0.42 17.37
N VAL A 439 -24.64 0.83 16.39
CA VAL A 439 -23.65 -0.04 15.75
C VAL A 439 -22.25 0.51 16.05
N ILE A 440 -21.31 -0.35 16.42
CA ILE A 440 -19.90 0.02 16.53
C ILE A 440 -19.21 -0.36 15.20
N TYR A 441 -18.54 0.61 14.59
CA TYR A 441 -17.67 0.42 13.43
C TYR A 441 -16.21 0.58 13.88
N VAL A 442 -15.37 -0.40 13.59
CA VAL A 442 -13.95 -0.41 13.99
C VAL A 442 -13.06 -0.27 12.76
N GLY A 443 -12.36 0.86 12.66
CA GLY A 443 -11.41 1.18 11.59
C GLY A 443 -9.95 0.85 11.97
N SER A 444 -9.04 1.11 11.04
CA SER A 444 -7.61 0.80 11.15
C SER A 444 -6.89 1.56 12.27
N GLU A 445 -7.34 2.75 12.66
CA GLU A 445 -6.77 3.51 13.77
C GLU A 445 -6.87 2.76 15.11
N ALA A 446 -7.98 2.05 15.33
CA ALA A 446 -8.17 1.24 16.54
C ALA A 446 -7.11 0.14 16.67
N ALA A 447 -6.58 -0.36 15.54
CA ALA A 447 -5.53 -1.39 15.52
C ALA A 447 -4.13 -0.86 15.87
N ARG A 448 -3.95 0.45 16.06
CA ARG A 448 -2.67 1.03 16.52
C ARG A 448 -2.41 0.81 18.02
N TRP A 449 -3.41 0.33 18.79
CA TRP A 449 -3.38 0.31 20.25
C TRP A 449 -3.61 -1.11 20.81
N PRO A 450 -2.61 -1.76 21.44
CA PRO A 450 -2.71 -3.16 21.90
C PRO A 450 -3.84 -3.46 22.90
N GLY A 451 -4.36 -2.45 23.61
CA GLY A 451 -5.49 -2.61 24.54
C GLY A 451 -6.87 -2.72 23.87
N MET A 452 -6.99 -2.38 22.58
CA MET A 452 -8.30 -2.21 21.94
C MET A 452 -9.14 -3.49 21.80
N PRO A 453 -8.61 -4.69 21.54
CA PRO A 453 -9.43 -5.92 21.53
C PRO A 453 -10.26 -6.12 22.80
N ALA A 454 -9.72 -5.74 23.97
CA ALA A 454 -10.45 -5.78 25.24
C ALA A 454 -11.40 -4.58 25.42
N LEU A 455 -10.99 -3.36 25.03
CA LEU A 455 -11.79 -2.14 25.18
C LEU A 455 -13.00 -2.11 24.23
N THR A 456 -12.82 -2.47 22.96
CA THR A 456 -13.89 -2.65 21.97
C THR A 456 -14.93 -3.65 22.47
N THR A 457 -14.48 -4.79 23.02
CA THR A 457 -15.38 -5.81 23.58
C THR A 457 -16.18 -5.24 24.76
N ARG A 458 -15.51 -4.66 25.77
CA ARG A 458 -16.17 -4.04 26.93
C ARG A 458 -17.14 -2.93 26.54
N LEU A 459 -16.82 -2.11 25.54
CA LEU A 459 -17.72 -1.09 25.01
C LEU A 459 -18.96 -1.72 24.34
N SER A 460 -18.76 -2.72 23.47
CA SER A 460 -19.85 -3.39 22.77
C SER A 460 -20.82 -4.11 23.73
N GLU A 461 -20.31 -4.68 24.82
CA GLU A 461 -21.12 -5.31 25.86
C GLU A 461 -21.88 -4.29 26.73
N LEU A 462 -21.20 -3.21 27.15
CA LEU A 462 -21.82 -2.15 27.96
C LEU A 462 -22.90 -1.38 27.20
N VAL A 463 -22.68 -1.13 25.90
CA VAL A 463 -23.62 -0.42 25.03
C VAL A 463 -24.68 -1.35 24.43
N GLN A 464 -24.49 -2.67 24.52
CA GLN A 464 -25.27 -3.70 23.83
C GLN A 464 -25.36 -3.46 22.32
N ALA A 465 -24.22 -3.17 21.68
CA ALA A 465 -24.12 -2.75 20.28
C ALA A 465 -23.41 -3.80 19.42
N PRO A 466 -24.02 -4.30 18.33
CA PRO A 466 -23.30 -5.11 17.35
C PRO A 466 -22.13 -4.33 16.75
N THR A 467 -21.02 -5.05 16.54
CA THR A 467 -19.71 -4.50 16.20
C THR A 467 -19.23 -5.07 14.87
N VAL A 468 -18.92 -4.20 13.92
CA VAL A 468 -18.40 -4.52 12.57
C VAL A 468 -17.05 -3.84 12.34
N TRP A 469 -16.23 -4.38 11.44
CA TRP A 469 -14.86 -3.89 11.24
C TRP A 469 -14.39 -3.91 9.78
N SER A 470 -13.38 -3.10 9.47
CA SER A 470 -12.60 -3.18 8.23
C SER A 470 -11.58 -4.32 8.28
N VAL A 471 -10.84 -4.55 7.17
CA VAL A 471 -9.80 -5.59 7.11
C VAL A 471 -8.75 -5.39 8.23
N ASN A 472 -8.23 -4.16 8.34
CA ASN A 472 -7.19 -3.80 9.33
C ASN A 472 -7.78 -3.54 10.73
N GLY A 473 -9.01 -3.02 10.83
CA GLY A 473 -9.71 -2.78 12.09
C GLY A 473 -10.03 -4.05 12.88
N ALA A 474 -10.06 -5.22 12.23
CA ALA A 474 -10.22 -6.52 12.89
C ALA A 474 -9.18 -6.78 13.99
N ASN A 475 -7.97 -6.24 13.87
CA ASN A 475 -6.90 -6.42 14.87
C ASN A 475 -7.18 -5.65 16.19
N ALA A 476 -8.24 -4.83 16.23
CA ALA A 476 -8.74 -4.14 17.42
C ALA A 476 -9.97 -4.79 18.05
N VAL A 477 -10.28 -6.03 17.67
CA VAL A 477 -11.46 -6.81 18.12
C VAL A 477 -11.00 -8.16 18.65
N SER A 478 -11.56 -8.61 19.78
CA SER A 478 -11.29 -9.97 20.29
C SER A 478 -12.11 -11.04 19.52
N PRO A 479 -11.53 -12.22 19.22
CA PRO A 479 -12.27 -13.34 18.62
C PRO A 479 -13.51 -13.76 19.44
N GLU A 480 -13.44 -13.58 20.75
CA GLU A 480 -14.45 -13.97 21.74
C GLU A 480 -15.60 -12.95 21.85
N ASN A 481 -15.51 -11.78 21.20
CA ASN A 481 -16.56 -10.77 21.29
C ASN A 481 -17.90 -11.30 20.75
N ARG A 482 -18.86 -11.53 21.66
CA ARG A 482 -20.21 -12.00 21.33
C ARG A 482 -21.04 -11.01 20.49
N TYR A 483 -20.72 -9.72 20.54
CA TYR A 483 -21.31 -8.69 19.68
C TYR A 483 -20.54 -8.52 18.36
N GLY A 484 -19.53 -9.34 18.07
CA GLY A 484 -18.76 -9.27 16.83
C GLY A 484 -19.50 -9.88 15.63
N PHE A 485 -19.95 -9.03 14.72
CA PHE A 485 -20.77 -9.37 13.54
C PHE A 485 -19.96 -9.67 12.27
N GLY A 486 -18.70 -9.25 12.20
CA GLY A 486 -17.79 -9.60 11.10
C GLY A 486 -17.23 -8.41 10.32
N TYR A 487 -16.53 -8.75 9.24
CA TYR A 487 -15.94 -7.82 8.29
C TYR A 487 -17.02 -7.19 7.40
N ILE A 488 -16.99 -5.87 7.20
CA ILE A 488 -17.86 -5.15 6.24
C ILE A 488 -17.14 -4.74 4.95
N SER A 489 -15.92 -5.24 4.76
CA SER A 489 -15.04 -4.85 3.66
C SER A 489 -15.21 -5.72 2.41
N PHE A 490 -14.25 -5.65 1.47
CA PHE A 490 -14.24 -6.49 0.26
C PHE A 490 -14.11 -7.99 0.60
N GLY A 491 -15.19 -8.75 0.48
CA GLY A 491 -15.27 -10.12 1.00
C GLY A 491 -15.85 -10.22 2.41
N GLY A 492 -16.51 -9.16 2.89
CA GLY A 492 -17.19 -9.12 4.18
C GLY A 492 -18.24 -10.22 4.38
N ASN A 493 -18.53 -10.51 5.64
CA ASN A 493 -19.42 -11.60 6.05
C ASN A 493 -20.89 -11.26 5.78
N ASP A 494 -21.72 -12.27 5.52
CA ASP A 494 -23.10 -12.05 5.07
C ASP A 494 -23.94 -11.28 6.11
N GLU A 495 -23.83 -11.65 7.39
CA GLU A 495 -24.54 -10.98 8.49
C GLU A 495 -23.96 -9.59 8.82
N ALA A 496 -22.64 -9.40 8.69
CA ALA A 496 -22.00 -8.08 8.81
C ALA A 496 -22.53 -7.11 7.73
N MET A 497 -22.56 -7.56 6.48
CA MET A 497 -23.02 -6.77 5.34
C MET A 497 -24.53 -6.51 5.39
N LYS A 498 -25.33 -7.48 5.85
CA LYS A 498 -26.76 -7.33 6.12
C LYS A 498 -27.03 -6.28 7.21
N LEU A 499 -26.32 -6.35 8.34
CA LEU A 499 -26.40 -5.33 9.39
C LEU A 499 -26.02 -3.95 8.87
N TRP A 500 -24.85 -3.83 8.23
CA TRP A 500 -24.32 -2.54 7.76
C TRP A 500 -25.20 -1.87 6.71
N ARG A 501 -25.76 -2.64 5.77
CA ARG A 501 -26.74 -2.15 4.78
C ARG A 501 -28.10 -1.79 5.39
N SER A 502 -28.42 -2.29 6.58
CA SER A 502 -29.66 -1.98 7.30
C SER A 502 -29.59 -0.71 8.16
N VAL A 503 -28.42 -0.04 8.23
CA VAL A 503 -28.28 1.22 8.97
C VAL A 503 -29.09 2.33 8.29
N GLY A 504 -29.81 3.13 9.06
CA GLY A 504 -30.65 4.23 8.59
C GLY A 504 -30.73 5.41 9.59
N PRO A 505 -31.57 6.42 9.32
CA PRO A 505 -31.63 7.65 10.13
C PRO A 505 -31.90 7.41 11.63
N ASP A 506 -32.70 6.40 11.96
CA ASP A 506 -33.03 6.08 13.36
C ASP A 506 -31.88 5.42 14.13
N ASP A 507 -30.77 5.07 13.47
CA ASP A 507 -29.58 4.49 14.10
C ASP A 507 -28.54 5.51 14.56
N CYS A 508 -27.71 5.09 15.51
CA CYS A 508 -26.49 5.77 15.93
C CYS A 508 -25.27 4.88 15.65
N VAL A 509 -24.18 5.45 15.13
CA VAL A 509 -22.92 4.73 14.89
C VAL A 509 -21.80 5.30 15.77
N ILE A 510 -21.06 4.42 16.43
CA ILE A 510 -19.78 4.74 17.07
C ILE A 510 -18.67 4.24 16.14
N ALA A 511 -17.94 5.15 15.51
CA ALA A 511 -16.78 4.84 14.68
C ALA A 511 -15.49 4.97 15.53
N LEU A 512 -14.82 3.85 15.80
CA LEU A 512 -13.53 3.77 16.47
C LEU A 512 -12.42 3.80 15.41
N GLY A 513 -11.90 5.00 15.15
CA GLY A 513 -11.25 5.33 13.88
C GLY A 513 -12.27 5.34 12.74
N PHE A 514 -11.81 5.65 11.54
CA PHE A 514 -12.67 5.72 10.36
C PHE A 514 -11.87 5.38 9.10
N ASP A 515 -12.17 4.27 8.45
CA ASP A 515 -11.57 3.95 7.14
C ASP A 515 -12.56 4.41 6.04
N PRO A 516 -12.28 5.52 5.32
CA PRO A 516 -13.20 6.10 4.35
C PRO A 516 -13.17 5.41 2.98
N GLY A 517 -12.28 4.43 2.81
CA GLY A 517 -11.93 3.81 1.53
C GLY A 517 -13.09 3.10 0.82
N GLU A 518 -12.94 2.95 -0.50
CA GLU A 518 -13.95 2.28 -1.33
C GLU A 518 -14.21 0.85 -0.88
N TYR A 519 -13.21 0.13 -0.38
CA TYR A 519 -13.38 -1.23 0.11
C TYR A 519 -14.11 -1.35 1.46
N SER A 520 -14.30 -0.26 2.23
CA SER A 520 -15.04 -0.27 3.51
C SER A 520 -16.40 0.43 3.42
N LEU A 521 -16.51 1.54 2.68
CA LEU A 521 -17.75 2.31 2.53
C LEU A 521 -18.42 2.17 1.16
N ASN A 522 -17.77 1.55 0.16
CA ASN A 522 -18.25 1.43 -1.22
C ASN A 522 -18.74 2.78 -1.80
N LEU A 523 -17.91 3.82 -1.62
CA LEU A 523 -18.18 5.23 -1.96
C LEU A 523 -19.38 5.89 -1.24
N ALA A 524 -20.15 5.15 -0.43
CA ALA A 524 -21.34 5.65 0.23
C ALA A 524 -21.05 6.55 1.44
N THR A 525 -22.09 7.27 1.86
CA THR A 525 -22.16 7.97 3.15
C THR A 525 -22.81 7.06 4.20
N ILE A 526 -22.31 7.04 5.43
CA ILE A 526 -23.00 6.41 6.57
C ILE A 526 -24.37 7.10 6.76
N PRO A 527 -25.49 6.37 6.67
CA PRO A 527 -26.85 6.95 6.67
C PRO A 527 -27.43 7.16 8.07
N ALA A 528 -26.70 6.80 9.12
CA ALA A 528 -27.09 6.98 10.52
C ALA A 528 -27.45 8.44 10.84
N GLY A 529 -28.48 8.63 11.68
CA GLY A 529 -28.89 9.96 12.13
C GLY A 529 -27.93 10.59 13.12
N GLN A 530 -27.07 9.79 13.76
CA GLN A 530 -25.91 10.26 14.52
C GLN A 530 -24.70 9.36 14.22
N VAL A 531 -23.55 9.97 14.00
CA VAL A 531 -22.24 9.31 14.05
C VAL A 531 -21.37 9.99 15.10
N TRP A 532 -20.73 9.19 15.94
CA TRP A 532 -19.66 9.62 16.85
C TRP A 532 -18.34 9.04 16.35
N HIS A 533 -17.42 9.90 15.92
CA HIS A 533 -16.11 9.50 15.40
C HIS A 533 -15.05 9.68 16.50
N PHE A 534 -14.37 8.61 16.88
CA PHE A 534 -13.28 8.60 17.85
C PHE A 534 -11.94 8.52 17.12
N THR A 535 -11.11 9.57 17.23
CA THR A 535 -9.83 9.64 16.52
C THR A 535 -8.82 10.55 17.22
N GLY A 536 -7.56 10.16 17.27
CA GLY A 536 -6.43 11.02 17.60
C GLY A 536 -5.90 11.81 16.39
N TRP A 537 -6.21 11.38 15.17
CA TRP A 537 -5.70 11.97 13.93
C TRP A 537 -6.42 13.27 13.53
N THR A 538 -5.65 14.25 13.07
CA THR A 538 -6.11 15.57 12.57
C THR A 538 -6.22 15.59 11.05
N GLU A 539 -5.14 15.24 10.34
CA GLU A 539 -5.04 15.30 8.87
C GLU A 539 -4.93 13.90 8.24
N GLN A 540 -5.86 13.01 8.61
CA GLN A 540 -5.99 11.68 8.02
C GLN A 540 -6.35 11.76 6.54
N TYR A 541 -5.83 10.84 5.72
CA TYR A 541 -6.21 10.70 4.31
C TYR A 541 -7.74 10.61 4.15
N GLY A 542 -8.26 11.47 3.27
CA GLY A 542 -9.68 11.56 2.97
C GLY A 542 -10.45 12.56 3.86
N HIS A 543 -9.84 13.16 4.88
CA HIS A 543 -10.45 14.30 5.59
C HIS A 543 -10.73 15.48 4.65
N ILE A 544 -11.78 16.23 4.97
CA ILE A 544 -12.04 17.56 4.41
C ILE A 544 -12.19 18.50 5.61
N ALA A 545 -11.31 19.50 5.72
CA ALA A 545 -11.19 20.37 6.90
C ALA A 545 -11.04 19.57 8.23
N GLY A 546 -10.13 18.59 8.25
CA GLY A 546 -9.83 17.77 9.43
C GLY A 546 -10.90 16.76 9.86
N GLU A 547 -11.93 16.52 9.02
CA GLU A 547 -13.08 15.67 9.39
C GLU A 547 -13.69 14.83 8.24
N PHE A 548 -14.36 13.74 8.60
CA PHE A 548 -15.22 12.93 7.72
C PHE A 548 -16.70 13.37 7.72
N ARG A 549 -17.01 14.64 8.07
CA ARG A 549 -18.41 15.15 8.07
C ARG A 549 -19.14 14.89 6.74
N HIS A 550 -18.42 14.91 5.63
CA HIS A 550 -18.93 14.66 4.27
C HIS A 550 -19.25 13.18 3.97
N ARG A 551 -18.82 12.23 4.83
CA ARG A 551 -19.15 10.79 4.74
C ARG A 551 -20.33 10.38 5.61
N VAL A 552 -21.05 11.34 6.21
CA VAL A 552 -22.16 11.08 7.14
C VAL A 552 -23.40 11.88 6.73
N ARG A 553 -24.58 11.26 6.75
CA ARG A 553 -25.85 11.95 6.42
C ARG A 553 -26.40 12.74 7.60
N GLY A 554 -26.59 12.09 8.74
CA GLY A 554 -27.12 12.71 9.95
C GLY A 554 -26.12 13.61 10.67
N ASP A 555 -26.31 13.75 11.98
CA ASP A 555 -25.39 14.47 12.84
C ASP A 555 -24.05 13.75 12.97
N TYR A 556 -22.98 14.52 13.15
CA TYR A 556 -21.60 14.04 13.23
C TYR A 556 -20.91 14.76 14.38
N SER A 557 -20.16 14.02 15.19
CA SER A 557 -19.50 14.57 16.38
C SER A 557 -18.20 13.81 16.62
N VAL A 558 -17.10 14.51 16.85
CA VAL A 558 -15.77 13.90 17.01
C VAL A 558 -15.35 13.89 18.48
N VAL A 559 -14.76 12.78 18.93
CA VAL A 559 -14.09 12.66 20.23
C VAL A 559 -12.60 12.52 19.98
N ARG A 560 -11.82 13.56 20.31
CA ARG A 560 -10.40 13.61 19.95
C ARG A 560 -9.48 13.00 21.02
N GLY A 561 -8.65 12.03 20.64
CA GLY A 561 -7.62 11.44 21.50
C GLY A 561 -7.21 10.01 21.12
N ASP A 562 -6.15 9.51 21.75
CA ASP A 562 -5.71 8.10 21.63
C ASP A 562 -6.87 7.16 22.06
N LEU A 563 -7.31 6.26 21.17
CA LEU A 563 -8.56 5.51 21.34
C LEU A 563 -8.61 4.66 22.61
N ASP A 564 -7.50 4.02 22.99
CA ASP A 564 -7.41 3.19 24.20
C ASP A 564 -7.47 4.03 25.49
N ALA A 565 -6.85 5.22 25.48
CA ALA A 565 -6.93 6.18 26.58
C ALA A 565 -8.35 6.76 26.70
N VAL A 566 -8.98 7.12 25.57
CA VAL A 566 -10.37 7.62 25.53
C VAL A 566 -11.34 6.56 26.07
N LEU A 567 -11.28 5.32 25.56
CA LEU A 567 -12.17 4.25 26.02
C LEU A 567 -11.87 3.82 27.47
N GLY A 568 -10.61 3.88 27.90
CA GLY A 568 -10.21 3.64 29.28
C GLY A 568 -10.90 4.56 30.29
N GLU A 569 -11.03 5.85 29.96
CA GLU A 569 -11.71 6.85 30.79
C GLU A 569 -13.24 6.83 30.62
N LEU A 570 -13.73 6.58 29.39
CA LEU A 570 -15.14 6.66 29.02
C LEU A 570 -15.97 5.46 29.52
N ILE A 571 -15.43 4.24 29.46
CA ILE A 571 -16.16 3.02 29.84
C ILE A 571 -16.58 3.04 31.33
N PRO A 572 -15.71 3.39 32.31
CA PRO A 572 -16.12 3.53 33.72
C PRO A 572 -17.20 4.60 33.94
N ARG A 573 -17.10 5.75 33.27
CA ARG A 573 -18.09 6.84 33.35
C ARG A 573 -19.46 6.39 32.84
N LEU A 574 -19.52 5.75 31.66
CA LEU A 574 -20.76 5.17 31.12
C LEU A 574 -21.31 4.05 31.99
N THR A 575 -20.46 3.20 32.57
CA THR A 575 -20.88 2.13 33.49
C THR A 575 -21.59 2.70 34.73
N SER A 576 -21.13 3.86 35.20
CA SER A 576 -21.67 4.53 36.40
C SER A 576 -22.93 5.35 36.11
N ARG A 577 -23.03 5.94 34.91
CA ARG A 577 -24.14 6.82 34.48
C ARG A 577 -25.28 6.08 33.77
N GLY A 578 -24.99 4.91 33.21
CA GLY A 578 -25.88 4.19 32.28
C GLY A 578 -25.79 4.72 30.85
N VAL A 579 -26.16 3.87 29.88
CA VAL A 579 -26.06 4.15 28.42
C VAL A 579 -27.41 4.46 27.75
N GLY A 580 -28.51 4.48 28.50
CA GLY A 580 -29.87 4.48 27.95
C GLY A 580 -30.32 3.07 27.48
N ARG A 581 -31.57 2.93 27.06
CA ARG A 581 -32.15 1.66 26.61
C ARG A 581 -31.78 1.37 25.15
N ARG A 582 -31.82 0.10 24.75
CA ARG A 582 -31.61 -0.36 23.37
C ARG A 582 -32.67 -1.36 22.95
N PRO A 583 -32.98 -1.48 21.64
CA PRO A 583 -33.61 -2.68 21.09
C PRO A 583 -32.73 -3.92 21.37
N PRO A 584 -33.32 -5.11 21.59
CA PRO A 584 -32.55 -6.36 21.67
C PRO A 584 -31.73 -6.61 20.39
N VAL A 585 -30.55 -7.19 20.54
CA VAL A 585 -29.68 -7.60 19.43
C VAL A 585 -29.72 -9.12 19.31
N GLU A 586 -30.16 -9.62 18.17
CA GLU A 586 -30.03 -11.03 17.80
C GLU A 586 -28.55 -11.31 17.46
N LEU A 587 -27.89 -12.17 18.23
CA LEU A 587 -26.46 -12.46 18.05
C LEU A 587 -26.28 -13.67 17.13
N PRO A 588 -25.67 -13.54 15.93
CA PRO A 588 -25.56 -14.63 14.97
C PRO A 588 -24.54 -15.69 15.40
N GLU A 589 -24.93 -16.96 15.43
CA GLU A 589 -24.02 -18.10 15.68
C GLU A 589 -23.00 -18.30 14.55
N ARG A 590 -23.33 -17.88 13.33
CA ARG A 590 -22.48 -17.93 12.13
C ARG A 590 -22.60 -16.61 11.39
N LEU A 591 -21.47 -16.03 10.97
CA LEU A 591 -21.46 -14.73 10.29
C LEU A 591 -21.70 -14.88 8.77
N ASN A 592 -21.54 -16.09 8.25
CA ASN A 592 -21.80 -16.48 6.86
C ASN A 592 -23.03 -17.40 6.78
N THR A 593 -23.93 -17.09 5.86
CA THR A 593 -25.20 -17.80 5.62
C THR A 593 -25.27 -18.40 4.21
N ARG A 594 -24.45 -17.92 3.25
CA ARG A 594 -24.36 -18.52 1.91
C ARG A 594 -23.69 -19.90 1.94
N GLN A 595 -24.31 -20.86 1.26
CA GLN A 595 -23.65 -22.08 0.82
C GLN A 595 -22.79 -21.77 -0.41
N ILE A 596 -21.56 -22.28 -0.44
CA ILE A 596 -20.57 -22.11 -1.52
C ILE A 596 -20.03 -23.51 -1.83
N SER A 597 -19.82 -23.84 -3.11
CA SER A 597 -19.33 -25.18 -3.46
C SER A 597 -17.90 -25.42 -2.95
N ARG A 598 -17.66 -26.66 -2.52
CA ARG A 598 -16.34 -27.22 -2.24
C ARG A 598 -15.75 -27.95 -3.46
N ASP A 599 -16.53 -28.12 -4.53
CA ASP A 599 -16.05 -28.70 -5.77
C ASP A 599 -15.03 -27.75 -6.42
N VAL A 600 -13.86 -28.28 -6.73
CA VAL A 600 -12.75 -27.57 -7.38
C VAL A 600 -12.12 -28.46 -8.45
N ARG A 601 -11.55 -27.83 -9.47
CA ARG A 601 -10.81 -28.47 -10.56
C ARG A 601 -9.68 -29.39 -10.04
N ASP A 602 -9.53 -30.54 -10.69
CA ASP A 602 -8.44 -31.49 -10.46
C ASP A 602 -7.07 -30.81 -10.30
N GLY A 603 -6.39 -31.11 -9.19
CA GLY A 603 -5.05 -30.58 -8.88
C GLY A 603 -5.01 -29.22 -8.18
N SER A 604 -6.17 -28.59 -7.96
CA SER A 604 -6.34 -27.46 -7.04
C SER A 604 -6.78 -27.91 -5.64
N VAL A 605 -6.57 -27.08 -4.62
CA VAL A 605 -7.14 -27.21 -3.26
C VAL A 605 -8.49 -26.52 -3.19
N ASP A 606 -9.40 -27.02 -2.35
CA ASP A 606 -10.53 -26.22 -1.87
C ASP A 606 -9.99 -25.08 -0.99
N PHE A 607 -10.16 -23.84 -1.44
CA PHE A 607 -9.59 -22.68 -0.77
C PHE A 607 -10.30 -22.36 0.55
N ILE A 608 -11.54 -22.83 0.74
CA ILE A 608 -12.25 -22.77 2.01
C ILE A 608 -11.61 -23.76 2.99
N ALA A 609 -11.47 -25.05 2.63
CA ALA A 609 -10.81 -26.04 3.48
C ALA A 609 -9.35 -25.67 3.80
N PHE A 610 -8.63 -25.06 2.86
CA PHE A 610 -7.27 -24.55 3.08
C PHE A 610 -7.25 -23.53 4.24
N TYR A 611 -8.09 -22.49 4.20
CA TYR A 611 -8.16 -21.51 5.29
C TYR A 611 -8.76 -22.09 6.59
N GLU A 612 -9.75 -22.98 6.51
CA GLU A 612 -10.31 -23.69 7.68
C GLU A 612 -9.31 -24.62 8.37
N ALA A 613 -8.33 -25.15 7.65
CA ALA A 613 -7.23 -25.95 8.20
C ALA A 613 -6.12 -25.05 8.74
N LEU A 614 -5.66 -24.08 7.93
CA LEU A 614 -4.61 -23.13 8.28
C LEU A 614 -4.93 -22.32 9.54
N HIS A 615 -6.20 -21.88 9.70
CA HIS A 615 -6.66 -21.16 10.90
C HIS A 615 -6.48 -21.93 12.21
N LYS A 616 -6.34 -23.26 12.17
CA LYS A 616 -6.11 -24.14 13.34
C LYS A 616 -4.61 -24.42 13.60
N LEU A 617 -3.72 -23.99 12.71
CA LEU A 617 -2.28 -24.29 12.75
C LEU A 617 -1.42 -23.10 13.20
N TRP A 618 -2.01 -21.91 13.36
CA TRP A 618 -1.33 -20.70 13.81
C TRP A 618 -0.79 -20.83 15.23
N ARG A 619 0.44 -20.36 15.43
CA ARG A 619 1.15 -20.32 16.72
C ARG A 619 1.39 -18.86 17.12
N PRO A 620 1.58 -18.54 18.42
CA PRO A 620 1.93 -17.19 18.86
C PRO A 620 3.20 -16.65 18.19
N HIS A 621 3.41 -15.33 18.29
CA HIS A 621 4.55 -14.62 17.67
C HIS A 621 4.59 -14.72 16.14
N SER A 622 3.40 -14.82 15.52
CA SER A 622 3.21 -14.75 14.07
C SER A 622 2.62 -13.41 13.66
N ILE A 623 2.91 -12.95 12.44
CA ILE A 623 2.26 -11.80 11.80
C ILE A 623 1.91 -12.13 10.35
N GLY A 624 0.71 -11.73 9.90
CA GLY A 624 0.20 -12.00 8.56
C GLY A 624 0.07 -10.74 7.71
N PHE A 625 0.43 -10.84 6.44
CA PHE A 625 0.17 -9.81 5.43
C PHE A 625 -0.58 -10.40 4.24
N ASP A 626 -1.72 -9.81 3.87
CA ASP A 626 -2.40 -10.15 2.62
C ASP A 626 -2.07 -9.10 1.55
N ASP A 627 -1.59 -9.56 0.40
CA ASP A 627 -1.36 -8.75 -0.80
C ASP A 627 -2.68 -8.44 -1.53
N VAL A 628 -2.67 -7.49 -2.48
CA VAL A 628 -3.83 -7.05 -3.26
C VAL A 628 -4.24 -8.10 -4.31
N CYS A 629 -4.74 -9.23 -3.82
CA CYS A 629 -5.15 -10.41 -4.57
C CYS A 629 -6.36 -11.07 -3.89
N ILE A 630 -6.77 -12.28 -4.32
CA ILE A 630 -7.92 -12.95 -3.70
C ILE A 630 -7.72 -13.35 -2.22
N ALA A 631 -6.48 -13.30 -1.69
CA ALA A 631 -6.18 -13.61 -0.29
C ALA A 631 -6.95 -12.73 0.72
N TYR A 632 -6.80 -11.39 0.67
CA TYR A 632 -7.47 -10.49 1.61
C TYR A 632 -9.01 -10.54 1.48
N LYS A 633 -9.51 -10.86 0.29
CA LYS A 633 -10.94 -11.07 0.00
C LYS A 633 -11.49 -12.33 0.65
N ASP A 634 -10.82 -13.47 0.45
CA ASP A 634 -11.38 -14.78 0.76
C ASP A 634 -11.00 -15.30 2.14
N ARG A 635 -9.80 -14.96 2.65
CA ARG A 635 -9.39 -15.32 4.01
C ARG A 635 -10.38 -14.82 5.06
N GLN A 636 -10.70 -13.52 5.04
CA GLN A 636 -11.56 -12.89 6.04
C GLN A 636 -13.01 -13.41 5.98
N TYR A 637 -13.50 -13.75 4.79
CA TYR A 637 -14.79 -14.42 4.64
C TYR A 637 -14.76 -15.78 5.35
N VAL A 638 -13.78 -16.63 5.08
CA VAL A 638 -13.70 -17.98 5.65
C VAL A 638 -13.46 -17.95 7.16
N THR A 639 -12.49 -17.18 7.64
CA THR A 639 -12.13 -17.15 9.07
C THR A 639 -13.17 -16.45 9.93
N GLN A 640 -13.99 -15.55 9.36
CA GLN A 640 -15.09 -14.79 9.99
C GLN A 640 -14.67 -13.82 11.12
N ARG A 641 -13.63 -14.14 11.89
CA ARG A 641 -13.10 -13.37 13.02
C ARG A 641 -11.55 -13.31 12.96
N PRO A 642 -10.91 -12.36 13.65
CA PRO A 642 -9.46 -12.36 13.88
C PRO A 642 -9.02 -13.61 14.67
N HIS A 643 -7.74 -13.97 14.59
CA HIS A 643 -7.16 -15.10 15.33
C HIS A 643 -6.20 -14.59 16.42
N PRO A 644 -6.27 -15.08 17.68
CA PRO A 644 -5.54 -14.48 18.80
C PRO A 644 -4.01 -14.64 18.70
N SER A 645 -3.51 -15.52 17.83
CA SER A 645 -2.07 -15.78 17.65
C SER A 645 -1.44 -15.11 16.42
N ILE A 646 -2.24 -14.48 15.55
CA ILE A 646 -1.74 -13.82 14.33
C ILE A 646 -2.64 -12.63 13.92
N PRO A 647 -2.19 -11.38 14.10
CA PRO A 647 -2.82 -10.24 13.44
C PRO A 647 -2.55 -10.28 11.93
N PHE A 648 -3.46 -9.73 11.14
CA PHE A 648 -3.37 -9.67 9.69
C PHE A 648 -3.54 -8.23 9.19
N HIS A 649 -2.64 -7.80 8.29
CA HIS A 649 -2.62 -6.45 7.74
C HIS A 649 -2.61 -6.44 6.21
N THR A 650 -3.16 -5.39 5.60
CA THR A 650 -3.08 -5.16 4.15
C THR A 650 -3.15 -3.69 3.77
N THR A 651 -2.29 -3.28 2.83
CA THR A 651 -2.26 -1.93 2.25
C THR A 651 -3.01 -1.96 0.91
N HIS A 652 -4.33 -1.78 1.00
CA HIS A 652 -5.27 -2.11 -0.08
C HIS A 652 -5.89 -0.90 -0.79
N ASP A 653 -5.97 0.26 -0.13
CA ASP A 653 -6.51 1.50 -0.73
C ASP A 653 -5.71 2.01 -1.95
N GLY A 654 -4.38 1.88 -1.98
CA GLY A 654 -3.59 2.14 -3.19
C GLY A 654 -3.73 1.05 -4.26
N SER A 655 -4.24 -0.13 -3.87
CA SER A 655 -4.38 -1.33 -4.69
C SER A 655 -3.09 -1.76 -5.43
N ALA A 656 -1.92 -1.47 -4.84
CA ALA A 656 -0.63 -1.81 -5.41
C ALA A 656 -0.30 -3.31 -5.22
N MET A 657 -0.33 -4.05 -6.32
CA MET A 657 -0.04 -5.49 -6.35
C MET A 657 1.42 -5.80 -6.03
N GLY A 658 1.69 -6.75 -5.14
CA GLY A 658 3.05 -7.16 -4.77
C GLY A 658 3.59 -6.43 -3.54
N GLY A 659 2.94 -5.36 -3.07
CA GLY A 659 3.37 -4.61 -1.89
C GLY A 659 3.45 -5.45 -0.62
N GLY A 660 2.58 -6.47 -0.51
CA GLY A 660 2.57 -7.41 0.63
C GLY A 660 3.90 -8.12 0.89
N PHE A 661 4.72 -8.34 -0.15
CA PHE A 661 6.07 -8.90 0.02
C PHE A 661 7.00 -7.92 0.75
N GLY A 662 6.97 -6.63 0.39
CA GLY A 662 7.71 -5.58 1.09
C GLY A 662 7.21 -5.34 2.50
N LEU A 663 5.90 -5.48 2.78
CA LEU A 663 5.38 -5.49 4.14
C LEU A 663 6.01 -6.62 4.98
N GLY A 664 6.11 -7.82 4.41
CA GLY A 664 6.76 -8.96 5.06
C GLY A 664 8.24 -8.72 5.37
N VAL A 665 8.99 -8.17 4.41
CA VAL A 665 10.40 -7.76 4.61
C VAL A 665 10.49 -6.73 5.74
N GLY A 666 9.66 -5.69 5.72
CA GLY A 666 9.59 -4.67 6.77
C GLY A 666 9.37 -5.25 8.16
N ALA A 667 8.46 -6.22 8.30
CA ALA A 667 8.23 -6.89 9.56
C ALA A 667 9.44 -7.69 10.06
N LYS A 668 10.19 -8.35 9.18
CA LYS A 668 11.45 -9.03 9.55
C LYS A 668 12.58 -8.07 9.94
N LEU A 669 12.58 -6.84 9.40
CA LEU A 669 13.50 -5.78 9.86
C LEU A 669 13.05 -5.17 11.20
N ALA A 670 11.75 -5.18 11.49
CA ALA A 670 11.19 -4.67 12.74
C ALA A 670 11.39 -5.62 13.92
N ASP A 671 11.23 -6.93 13.71
CA ASP A 671 11.60 -7.99 14.64
C ASP A 671 12.01 -9.25 13.86
N PRO A 672 13.33 -9.56 13.81
CA PRO A 672 13.85 -10.77 13.16
C PRO A 672 13.32 -12.09 13.72
N SER A 673 12.75 -12.10 14.93
CA SER A 673 12.20 -13.29 15.57
C SER A 673 10.74 -13.61 15.17
N LEU A 674 10.01 -12.67 14.54
CA LEU A 674 8.63 -12.90 14.10
C LEU A 674 8.53 -14.02 13.06
N HIS A 675 7.52 -14.88 13.22
CA HIS A 675 7.06 -15.78 12.17
C HIS A 675 6.19 -15.00 11.19
N THR A 676 6.84 -14.34 10.22
CA THR A 676 6.17 -13.47 9.24
C THR A 676 5.66 -14.26 8.04
N PHE A 677 4.35 -14.19 7.81
CA PHE A 677 3.63 -14.81 6.70
C PHE A 677 3.12 -13.76 5.72
N VAL A 678 3.30 -13.99 4.41
CA VAL A 678 2.79 -13.16 3.32
C VAL A 678 1.94 -14.03 2.39
N PHE A 679 0.71 -13.59 2.11
CA PHE A 679 -0.21 -14.24 1.17
C PHE A 679 -0.33 -13.38 -0.09
N SER A 680 0.25 -13.84 -1.19
CA SER A 680 0.36 -13.09 -2.45
C SER A 680 -0.20 -13.88 -3.64
N GLY A 681 -0.67 -13.19 -4.67
CA GLY A 681 -1.14 -13.84 -5.90
C GLY A 681 0.00 -14.18 -6.86
N ASP A 682 -0.18 -15.22 -7.67
CA ASP A 682 0.64 -15.52 -8.86
C ASP A 682 0.76 -14.35 -9.86
N GLY A 683 -0.24 -13.46 -9.89
CA GLY A 683 -0.20 -12.17 -10.58
C GLY A 683 0.68 -11.14 -9.89
N CYS A 684 0.57 -11.00 -8.56
CA CYS A 684 1.35 -10.04 -7.76
C CYS A 684 2.85 -10.38 -7.72
N TRP A 685 3.18 -11.67 -7.66
CA TRP A 685 4.57 -12.18 -7.67
C TRP A 685 5.42 -11.61 -8.81
N ARG A 686 4.80 -11.30 -9.96
CA ARG A 686 5.48 -10.79 -11.15
C ARG A 686 6.15 -9.42 -10.95
N LEU A 687 5.77 -8.68 -9.91
CA LEU A 687 6.30 -7.35 -9.58
C LEU A 687 7.44 -7.38 -8.54
N PHE A 688 7.63 -8.50 -7.83
CA PHE A 688 8.70 -8.65 -6.82
C PHE A 688 9.55 -9.91 -6.96
N GLY A 689 9.20 -10.84 -7.86
CA GLY A 689 9.81 -12.18 -7.91
C GLY A 689 11.33 -12.23 -8.13
N GLY A 690 11.91 -11.19 -8.74
CA GLY A 690 13.37 -11.05 -8.87
C GLY A 690 14.08 -10.60 -7.58
N ALA A 691 13.37 -9.94 -6.67
CA ALA A 691 13.86 -9.50 -5.35
C ALA A 691 13.76 -10.59 -4.28
N LEU A 692 13.42 -11.84 -4.66
CA LEU A 692 13.46 -12.97 -3.73
C LEU A 692 14.88 -13.18 -3.17
N ALA A 693 15.93 -13.06 -3.99
CA ALA A 693 17.31 -13.30 -3.55
C ALA A 693 17.71 -12.36 -2.39
N ASP A 694 17.30 -11.09 -2.47
CA ASP A 694 17.54 -10.04 -1.47
C ASP A 694 16.95 -10.40 -0.08
N ALA A 695 15.93 -11.27 -0.06
CA ALA A 695 15.20 -11.70 1.14
C ALA A 695 15.38 -13.19 1.51
N ALA A 696 16.32 -13.91 0.87
CA ALA A 696 16.50 -15.35 1.05
C ALA A 696 16.90 -15.79 2.48
N ASN A 697 17.59 -14.92 3.21
CA ASN A 697 18.04 -15.18 4.59
C ASN A 697 17.20 -14.45 5.66
N LEU A 698 16.01 -13.94 5.31
CA LEU A 698 15.15 -13.19 6.24
C LEU A 698 14.14 -14.07 7.00
N ASP A 699 14.16 -15.39 6.83
CA ASP A 699 13.20 -16.31 7.50
C ASP A 699 11.74 -15.87 7.22
N LEU A 700 11.41 -15.56 5.95
CA LEU A 700 10.10 -15.11 5.49
C LEU A 700 9.26 -16.28 4.93
N ARG A 701 7.95 -16.31 5.18
CA ARG A 701 7.05 -17.37 4.69
C ARG A 701 6.06 -16.82 3.65
N LEU A 702 6.31 -17.10 2.37
CA LEU A 702 5.55 -16.56 1.24
C LEU A 702 4.62 -17.62 0.64
N PHE A 703 3.32 -17.47 0.87
CA PHE A 703 2.27 -18.31 0.30
C PHE A 703 1.76 -17.69 -1.01
N ILE A 704 1.98 -18.39 -2.14
CA ILE A 704 1.51 -17.98 -3.46
C ILE A 704 0.16 -18.63 -3.73
N ILE A 705 -0.90 -17.82 -3.73
CA ILE A 705 -2.25 -18.21 -4.13
C ILE A 705 -2.30 -18.27 -5.65
N ASN A 706 -2.23 -19.48 -6.19
CA ASN A 706 -1.96 -19.79 -7.59
C ASN A 706 -3.24 -20.30 -8.27
N ASN A 707 -3.98 -19.41 -8.94
CA ASN A 707 -5.18 -19.76 -9.71
C ASN A 707 -4.98 -19.71 -11.24
N GLY A 708 -3.88 -19.11 -11.72
CA GLY A 708 -3.59 -18.91 -13.14
C GLY A 708 -4.26 -17.68 -13.75
N VAL A 709 -4.80 -16.75 -12.96
CA VAL A 709 -5.55 -15.57 -13.42
C VAL A 709 -5.37 -14.34 -12.51
N TYR A 710 -5.55 -13.14 -13.06
CA TYR A 710 -5.84 -11.94 -12.25
C TYR A 710 -7.27 -12.04 -11.66
N GLY A 711 -7.47 -12.94 -10.68
CA GLY A 711 -8.79 -13.44 -10.28
C GLY A 711 -9.77 -12.42 -9.67
N ILE A 712 -9.32 -11.23 -9.25
CA ILE A 712 -10.23 -10.12 -8.90
C ILE A 712 -10.79 -9.46 -10.17
N VAL A 713 -9.98 -9.33 -11.21
CA VAL A 713 -10.34 -8.73 -12.50
C VAL A 713 -11.23 -9.70 -13.28
N ASP A 714 -10.82 -10.95 -13.41
CA ASP A 714 -11.53 -12.01 -14.15
C ASP A 714 -12.99 -12.14 -13.67
N LYS A 715 -13.21 -12.35 -12.37
CA LYS A 715 -14.53 -12.41 -11.71
C LYS A 715 -15.30 -11.09 -11.75
N GLY A 716 -14.60 -9.96 -11.89
CA GLY A 716 -15.24 -8.65 -11.97
C GLY A 716 -15.82 -8.36 -13.34
N LEU A 717 -15.13 -8.79 -14.41
CA LEU A 717 -15.55 -8.54 -15.78
C LEU A 717 -16.77 -9.37 -16.20
N GLU A 718 -16.97 -10.56 -15.60
CA GLU A 718 -18.21 -11.34 -15.75
C GLU A 718 -19.48 -10.56 -15.31
N VAL A 719 -19.35 -9.58 -14.41
CA VAL A 719 -20.45 -8.73 -13.92
C VAL A 719 -20.47 -7.36 -14.63
N VAL A 720 -19.30 -6.83 -14.98
CA VAL A 720 -19.15 -5.47 -15.55
C VAL A 720 -19.37 -5.43 -17.07
N ILE A 721 -18.96 -6.48 -17.79
CA ILE A 721 -19.11 -6.64 -19.25
C ILE A 721 -19.59 -8.07 -19.59
N PRO A 722 -20.80 -8.47 -19.14
CA PRO A 722 -21.32 -9.85 -19.30
C PRO A 722 -21.56 -10.26 -20.76
N ASP A 723 -21.59 -9.31 -21.69
CA ASP A 723 -21.70 -9.52 -23.14
C ASP A 723 -20.35 -9.83 -23.81
N VAL A 724 -19.23 -9.67 -23.09
CA VAL A 724 -17.87 -9.88 -23.62
C VAL A 724 -17.35 -11.27 -23.24
N GLU A 725 -16.94 -12.04 -24.25
CA GLU A 725 -16.34 -13.37 -24.09
C GLU A 725 -15.11 -13.33 -23.14
N ARG A 726 -15.06 -14.17 -22.10
CA ARG A 726 -14.00 -14.23 -21.07
C ARG A 726 -12.55 -14.26 -21.61
N ARG A 727 -12.33 -14.80 -22.82
CA ARG A 727 -11.02 -14.74 -23.53
C ARG A 727 -10.51 -13.30 -23.80
N ARG A 728 -11.38 -12.30 -23.73
CA ARG A 728 -11.08 -10.86 -23.92
C ARG A 728 -10.88 -10.11 -22.60
N TYR A 729 -10.96 -10.78 -21.46
CA TYR A 729 -10.69 -10.18 -20.15
C TYR A 729 -9.20 -9.94 -19.89
N HIS A 730 -8.32 -10.54 -20.72
CA HIS A 730 -6.86 -10.46 -20.59
C HIS A 730 -6.30 -10.86 -19.21
N ALA A 731 -7.09 -11.61 -18.43
CA ALA A 731 -6.76 -11.96 -17.05
C ALA A 731 -5.89 -13.23 -16.91
N SER A 732 -5.81 -14.09 -17.94
CA SER A 732 -5.09 -15.37 -17.88
C SER A 732 -3.58 -15.20 -17.78
N LEU A 733 -2.94 -15.96 -16.90
CA LEU A 733 -1.52 -15.86 -16.57
C LEU A 733 -0.72 -17.08 -17.07
N PRO A 734 0.47 -16.89 -17.68
CA PRO A 734 1.39 -17.99 -17.97
C PRO A 734 1.88 -18.65 -16.67
N SER A 735 1.83 -19.98 -16.62
CA SER A 735 2.26 -20.79 -15.46
C SER A 735 3.72 -20.57 -15.08
N ILE A 736 4.01 -20.55 -13.78
CA ILE A 736 5.36 -20.47 -13.21
C ILE A 736 5.55 -21.67 -12.25
N ASP A 737 6.73 -22.30 -12.30
CA ASP A 737 7.15 -23.22 -11.23
C ASP A 737 7.67 -22.40 -10.06
N PHE A 738 6.78 -22.05 -9.12
CA PHE A 738 7.14 -21.25 -7.96
C PHE A 738 8.11 -21.96 -7.01
N VAL A 739 8.12 -23.31 -6.99
CA VAL A 739 9.04 -24.11 -6.18
C VAL A 739 10.45 -24.14 -6.80
N GLY A 740 10.55 -24.26 -8.12
CA GLY A 740 11.79 -24.09 -8.87
C GLY A 740 12.33 -22.67 -8.79
N ALA A 741 11.46 -21.67 -8.92
CA ALA A 741 11.81 -20.25 -8.78
C ALA A 741 12.33 -19.91 -7.38
N ALA A 742 11.69 -20.41 -6.31
CA ALA A 742 12.16 -20.27 -4.93
C ALA A 742 13.61 -20.77 -4.78
N ARG A 743 13.85 -22.02 -5.18
CA ARG A 743 15.17 -22.68 -5.08
C ARG A 743 16.24 -21.97 -5.92
N ALA A 744 15.88 -21.37 -7.05
CA ALA A 744 16.79 -20.57 -7.87
C ALA A 744 17.26 -19.28 -7.17
N HIS A 745 16.47 -18.74 -6.23
CA HIS A 745 16.81 -17.57 -5.41
C HIS A 745 17.33 -17.95 -4.00
N GLY A 746 17.59 -19.22 -3.73
CA GLY A 746 18.08 -19.71 -2.43
C GLY A 746 16.99 -20.00 -1.38
N TRP A 747 15.72 -19.86 -1.74
CA TRP A 747 14.59 -20.16 -0.84
C TRP A 747 14.27 -21.65 -0.84
N ASP A 748 13.74 -22.14 0.27
CA ASP A 748 13.08 -23.45 0.29
C ASP A 748 11.69 -23.34 -0.35
N GLY A 749 11.18 -24.47 -0.86
CA GLY A 749 10.02 -24.47 -1.75
C GLY A 749 9.15 -25.71 -1.60
N TYR A 750 7.89 -25.48 -1.23
CA TYR A 750 6.85 -26.49 -1.03
C TYR A 750 5.64 -26.22 -1.95
N ARG A 751 4.85 -27.26 -2.21
CA ARG A 751 3.54 -27.16 -2.87
C ARG A 751 2.49 -27.87 -2.05
N VAL A 752 1.36 -27.22 -1.80
CA VAL A 752 0.23 -27.82 -1.07
C VAL A 752 -0.44 -28.86 -1.97
N LYS A 753 -0.74 -30.04 -1.41
CA LYS A 753 -1.52 -31.08 -2.11
C LYS A 753 -3.02 -30.76 -2.11
N PRO A 754 -3.79 -31.18 -3.13
CA PRO A 754 -5.27 -31.05 -3.16
C PRO A 754 -5.98 -31.58 -1.90
N ASP A 755 -5.47 -32.66 -1.30
CA ASP A 755 -6.01 -33.29 -0.09
C ASP A 755 -5.57 -32.61 1.23
N LEU A 756 -4.80 -31.53 1.15
CA LEU A 756 -4.16 -30.81 2.27
C LEU A 756 -3.28 -31.69 3.19
N SER A 757 -2.95 -32.94 2.80
CA SER A 757 -2.31 -33.91 3.69
C SER A 757 -0.89 -33.55 4.12
N ASN A 758 -0.23 -32.63 3.42
CA ASN A 758 1.08 -32.06 3.79
C ASN A 758 1.01 -30.65 4.40
N LEU A 759 -0.17 -30.07 4.62
CA LEU A 759 -0.27 -28.71 5.17
C LEU A 759 0.28 -28.63 6.60
N GLY A 760 0.11 -29.69 7.41
CA GLY A 760 0.74 -29.77 8.74
C GLY A 760 2.26 -29.73 8.68
N GLU A 761 2.87 -30.58 7.84
CA GLU A 761 4.33 -30.64 7.63
C GLU A 761 4.90 -29.31 7.09
N ILE A 762 4.17 -28.66 6.17
CA ILE A 762 4.52 -27.32 5.66
C ILE A 762 4.47 -26.28 6.79
N MET A 763 3.43 -26.30 7.62
CA MET A 763 3.32 -25.35 8.74
C MET A 763 4.37 -25.62 9.83
N ASP A 764 4.74 -26.87 10.10
CA ASP A 764 5.86 -27.19 10.98
C ASP A 764 7.18 -26.59 10.45
N ALA A 765 7.51 -26.82 9.17
CA ALA A 765 8.67 -26.19 8.53
C ALA A 765 8.59 -24.65 8.52
N CYS A 766 7.40 -24.07 8.33
CA CYS A 766 7.18 -22.63 8.47
C CYS A 766 7.38 -22.11 9.90
N TYR A 767 7.39 -22.95 10.93
CA TYR A 767 7.69 -22.57 12.30
C TYR A 767 9.12 -22.94 12.75
N GLU A 768 9.87 -23.70 11.96
CA GLU A 768 11.32 -23.85 12.13
C GLU A 768 12.03 -22.53 11.73
N GLN A 769 12.65 -21.86 12.70
CA GLN A 769 13.46 -20.66 12.49
C GLN A 769 14.85 -21.07 11.97
N THR A 770 14.91 -21.45 10.69
CA THR A 770 16.16 -21.89 10.04
C THR A 770 17.01 -20.72 9.55
N GLY A 771 16.42 -19.52 9.41
CA GLY A 771 17.00 -18.37 8.73
C GLY A 771 16.67 -18.34 7.22
N GLN A 772 16.44 -19.51 6.61
CA GLN A 772 16.15 -19.63 5.19
C GLN A 772 14.66 -19.37 4.93
N SER A 773 14.36 -18.42 4.04
CA SER A 773 12.99 -18.08 3.65
C SER A 773 12.33 -19.19 2.81
N ILE A 774 11.01 -19.32 2.92
CA ILE A 774 10.20 -20.42 2.39
C ILE A 774 9.11 -19.89 1.45
N VAL A 775 8.98 -20.47 0.25
CA VAL A 775 7.84 -20.29 -0.64
C VAL A 775 6.91 -21.50 -0.57
N VAL A 776 5.60 -21.26 -0.49
CA VAL A 776 4.55 -22.27 -0.54
C VAL A 776 3.64 -21.99 -1.72
N ASP A 777 3.70 -22.83 -2.75
CA ASP A 777 2.77 -22.83 -3.87
C ASP A 777 1.43 -23.43 -3.43
N VAL A 778 0.35 -22.65 -3.51
CA VAL A 778 -1.03 -23.04 -3.13
C VAL A 778 -1.90 -23.03 -4.39
N PRO A 779 -2.01 -24.15 -5.13
CA PRO A 779 -2.81 -24.22 -6.34
C PRO A 779 -4.28 -24.20 -5.94
N VAL A 780 -5.02 -23.16 -6.32
CA VAL A 780 -6.45 -22.97 -6.01
C VAL A 780 -7.26 -22.97 -7.30
N ASP A 781 -8.58 -23.08 -7.21
CA ASP A 781 -9.42 -22.89 -8.40
C ASP A 781 -9.62 -21.40 -8.69
N ALA A 782 -9.58 -21.05 -9.97
CA ALA A 782 -9.98 -19.73 -10.43
C ALA A 782 -11.48 -19.53 -10.21
N ASP A 783 -12.32 -20.56 -10.45
CA ASP A 783 -13.77 -20.39 -10.50
C ASP A 783 -14.48 -20.52 -9.13
N GLN A 784 -13.76 -20.86 -8.05
CA GLN A 784 -14.35 -20.87 -6.69
C GLN A 784 -14.63 -19.45 -6.19
N VAL A 785 -15.90 -19.06 -6.04
CA VAL A 785 -16.31 -17.70 -5.60
C VAL A 785 -16.76 -17.70 -4.14
N ILE A 786 -15.89 -17.19 -3.26
CA ILE A 786 -16.09 -17.21 -1.80
C ILE A 786 -16.61 -15.84 -1.30
N GLY A 787 -15.72 -14.88 -1.07
CA GLY A 787 -16.03 -13.50 -0.72
C GLY A 787 -16.51 -12.68 -1.93
N LEU A 788 -17.54 -11.86 -1.72
CA LEU A 788 -18.17 -11.04 -2.76
C LEU A 788 -17.48 -9.67 -2.91
N ASN A 789 -17.51 -9.12 -4.13
CA ASN A 789 -16.95 -7.81 -4.43
C ASN A 789 -18.04 -6.72 -4.44
N PRO A 790 -18.16 -5.86 -3.41
CA PRO A 790 -19.16 -4.78 -3.40
C PRO A 790 -18.89 -3.73 -4.48
N ARG A 791 -17.62 -3.54 -4.87
CA ARG A 791 -17.13 -2.51 -5.80
C ARG A 791 -17.69 -2.64 -7.21
N LEU A 792 -18.12 -3.84 -7.61
CA LEU A 792 -18.60 -4.10 -8.99
C LEU A 792 -19.78 -3.20 -9.38
N ASN A 793 -20.63 -2.82 -8.40
CA ASN A 793 -21.71 -1.86 -8.61
C ASN A 793 -21.22 -0.49 -9.08
N ASN A 794 -19.99 -0.10 -8.70
CA ASN A 794 -19.40 1.20 -8.99
C ASN A 794 -18.70 1.22 -10.37
N LEU A 795 -18.55 0.05 -11.00
CA LEU A 795 -17.82 -0.16 -12.25
C LEU A 795 -18.76 -0.45 -13.44
N THR A 796 -20.07 -0.31 -13.26
CA THR A 796 -21.04 -0.56 -14.33
C THR A 796 -21.24 0.68 -15.21
N THR A 797 -21.73 0.49 -16.44
CA THR A 797 -22.10 1.59 -17.34
C THR A 797 -23.19 2.51 -16.76
N LYS A 798 -23.96 2.07 -15.76
CA LYS A 798 -24.94 2.88 -15.01
C LYS A 798 -24.31 3.80 -13.94
N THR A 799 -22.98 3.77 -13.82
CA THR A 799 -22.19 4.56 -12.86
C THR A 799 -21.16 5.43 -13.57
N TYR A 800 -20.76 5.05 -14.79
CA TYR A 800 -19.88 5.83 -15.67
C TYR A 800 -20.61 6.80 -16.62
N LEU A 801 -21.95 6.70 -16.70
CA LEU A 801 -22.84 7.50 -17.57
C LEU A 801 -23.98 8.10 -16.74
#